data_AF-A0A455VVZ5-F1
#
_entry.id   AF-A0A455VVZ5-F1
#
_cell.length_a   1.000
_cell.length_b   1.000
_cell.length_c   1.000
_cell.angle_alpha   90.00
_cell.angle_beta   90.00
_cell.angle_gamma   90.00
#
_symmetry.space_group_name_H-M   'P 1'
#
loop_
_entity.id
_entity.type
_entity.pdbx_description
1 polymer ?
#
loop_
_entity_poly.entity_id
_entity_poly.type
_entity_poly.pdbx_seq_one_letter_code
_entity_poly.pdbx_strand_id
1 'polypeptide(L)'
;MLVNLCDYKQSVTLIANSGVQFLDFGLTPQDTASNGRFVRKTANGPLLRLDFDLVNGRYTVPGTNGGQPEVVKPETTIPLHQSLAVLDGVWLPVPFLRFNPPRTFVEGPDNWARVQVRRLDTPDTAGNTHRVTLALDSQIAEHATSALSPVENDILNGTRFALAWRDNEVESFLDQTWIDGWLREAFTQYADGVENRSERDLQQAMRGFEYQAHWLNLMTMLGEQLTVPEVKFVTHTLSTPAIPVDLILDVGNTHTCGVIIEDHGDANDGLRQTAELQVRSLSEPQFLNAPLFTSRLEFSEARFGKQHFSVESGREDAFVWPSIVRVGDEARKLAMQRLGTEGNSGISSPRRYLWDETPVVQDWRFSQMNSKTQREPLATAFPLMNLMNDDGEPLFTLPQDERLPVFSPQYSRSTLMTHMLCELLAQALGQINSVATRLRLGFPASPRQLRTLILTLPSAMPKQEREIFRRRMFEAIAIVWKAMGWHPQDEDFVTRKQQDKSVVPVPEIQMEWDEASCGQLVWLYNEAISRFGGQTEAFFASLARPDREPEPGSQPGRALRVASIDIGGGTTDMAITHYQLDDGSGNNVKITPQLLFREGFKVAGDDTLLDVIQRYVLPALQTQLQKSGIADASLLMASLFGDSGRIDTQAVLRQQTALQLFMPIGHAILAAWESSDVDDPLAGLHATFGDLLPQKPTRNVMNYLQQAIDHALPAGSDAFDLFAVPLHVNFREMQDAMLAGQFTLASPLHAVCEAISHYSCDILLITGRPGCLPGVQALIRHLQPVPVNRIVWLDKYQVHEWYPFSQQGRIGNPKSTAAVGAMLCSLALDLRLPRFNFKAADIGAYSTVRYLGVLDNTVNTLREENVWYQDIDLDKPGAKLDARLHFPLRGNVTLGFRQLANARWPATPLYTLSINSAELAKAIAGDGVLNVRLKLCGGCKQEGPEAFELSDAWLQDGTPVAPDALTFKLNTLADRRHSGSHYWIDSGSVYLK
;
A
#
# COMPACT_ATOMS: atom_id res chain seq x y z
N MET A 1 -13.58 2.97 3.68
CA MET A 1 -15.00 2.75 3.28
C MET A 1 -15.49 1.47 3.95
N LEU A 2 -16.80 1.31 4.20
CA LEU A 2 -17.32 0.03 4.73
C LEU A 2 -17.20 -1.09 3.68
N VAL A 3 -17.00 -2.33 4.14
CA VAL A 3 -17.11 -3.52 3.28
C VAL A 3 -18.51 -3.59 2.67
N ASN A 4 -18.58 -3.90 1.38
CA ASN A 4 -19.84 -4.18 0.69
C ASN A 4 -20.39 -5.53 1.15
N LEU A 5 -21.63 -5.53 1.64
CA LEU A 5 -22.29 -6.76 2.09
C LEU A 5 -22.67 -7.62 0.88
N CYS A 6 -22.46 -8.93 1.01
CA CYS A 6 -22.86 -9.92 0.02
C CYS A 6 -24.13 -10.63 0.49
N ASP A 7 -25.08 -10.87 -0.43
CA ASP A 7 -26.24 -11.71 -0.17
C ASP A 7 -25.82 -13.18 -0.29
N TYR A 8 -25.35 -13.76 0.82
CA TYR A 8 -24.93 -15.15 0.84
C TYR A 8 -26.14 -16.07 0.69
N LYS A 9 -26.07 -16.98 -0.29
CA LYS A 9 -27.03 -18.09 -0.42
C LYS A 9 -26.97 -18.99 0.82
N GLN A 10 -27.97 -19.85 1.01
CA GLN A 10 -28.02 -20.83 2.12
C GLN A 10 -26.75 -21.68 2.27
N SER A 11 -26.01 -21.90 1.18
CA SER A 11 -24.69 -22.53 1.22
C SER A 11 -23.69 -21.82 0.31
N VAL A 12 -22.44 -21.72 0.79
CA VAL A 12 -21.30 -21.12 0.09
C VAL A 12 -20.11 -22.08 0.10
N THR A 13 -19.17 -21.89 -0.84
CA THR A 13 -17.94 -22.68 -0.92
C THR A 13 -16.74 -21.89 -0.41
N LEU A 14 -15.81 -22.53 0.29
CA LEU A 14 -14.48 -22.01 0.56
C LEU A 14 -13.45 -22.78 -0.25
N ILE A 15 -12.41 -22.08 -0.71
CA ILE A 15 -11.29 -22.71 -1.41
C ILE A 15 -10.31 -23.23 -0.35
N ALA A 16 -10.01 -24.52 -0.41
CA ALA A 16 -9.02 -25.13 0.48
C ALA A 16 -7.65 -24.47 0.33
N ASN A 17 -6.93 -24.30 1.45
CA ASN A 17 -5.58 -23.72 1.51
C ASN A 17 -5.47 -22.32 0.87
N SER A 18 -6.49 -21.48 1.00
CA SER A 18 -6.52 -20.10 0.48
C SER A 18 -6.32 -19.03 1.56
N GLY A 19 -5.86 -19.41 2.75
CA GLY A 19 -5.65 -18.54 3.91
C GLY A 19 -6.93 -18.17 4.66
N VAL A 20 -6.92 -17.03 5.35
CA VAL A 20 -8.07 -16.53 6.11
C VAL A 20 -9.11 -15.92 5.17
N GLN A 21 -10.34 -16.44 5.22
CA GLN A 21 -11.47 -16.03 4.39
C GLN A 21 -12.53 -15.33 5.25
N PHE A 22 -13.16 -14.29 4.71
CA PHE A 22 -14.12 -13.47 5.46
C PHE A 22 -15.55 -13.58 4.92
N LEU A 23 -16.53 -13.61 5.83
CA LEU A 23 -17.95 -13.42 5.53
C LEU A 23 -18.49 -12.23 6.35
N ASP A 24 -18.90 -11.16 5.65
CA ASP A 24 -19.36 -9.92 6.26
C ASP A 24 -20.88 -9.76 6.24
N PHE A 25 -21.46 -9.32 7.36
CA PHE A 25 -22.89 -9.10 7.55
C PHE A 25 -23.16 -7.72 8.17
N GLY A 26 -24.34 -7.18 7.92
CA GLY A 26 -24.89 -6.00 8.60
C GLY A 26 -26.12 -6.39 9.40
N LEU A 27 -26.27 -5.81 10.59
CA LEU A 27 -27.42 -6.06 11.46
C LEU A 27 -27.78 -4.81 12.28
N THR A 28 -29.06 -4.67 12.61
CA THR A 28 -29.53 -3.86 13.74
C THR A 28 -30.11 -4.79 14.80
N PRO A 29 -29.33 -5.12 15.85
CA PRO A 29 -29.71 -6.12 16.84
C PRO A 29 -31.05 -5.82 17.51
N GLN A 30 -31.88 -6.84 17.69
CA GLN A 30 -33.19 -6.75 18.36
C GLN A 30 -33.18 -7.50 19.68
N ASP A 31 -33.85 -6.97 20.69
CA ASP A 31 -34.11 -7.68 21.95
C ASP A 31 -35.39 -8.53 21.81
N THR A 32 -35.29 -9.83 22.10
CA THR A 32 -36.43 -10.75 22.19
C THR A 32 -36.71 -11.12 23.65
N ALA A 33 -37.89 -11.70 23.95
CA ALA A 33 -38.27 -12.06 25.31
C ALA A 33 -37.39 -13.17 25.95
N SER A 34 -36.75 -13.99 25.11
CA SER A 34 -35.81 -15.04 25.49
C SER A 34 -34.35 -14.54 25.62
N ASN A 35 -34.01 -13.37 25.07
CA ASN A 35 -32.65 -12.86 25.13
C ASN A 35 -32.19 -12.58 26.57
N GLY A 36 -30.94 -12.96 26.85
CA GLY A 36 -30.28 -12.53 28.07
C GLY A 36 -30.81 -13.14 29.36
N ARG A 37 -31.29 -14.39 29.32
CA ARG A 37 -31.80 -15.13 30.49
C ARG A 37 -31.08 -16.46 30.60
N PHE A 38 -30.44 -16.68 31.74
CA PHE A 38 -29.53 -17.82 31.91
C PHE A 38 -29.76 -18.57 33.22
N VAL A 39 -29.43 -19.85 33.21
CA VAL A 39 -29.35 -20.73 34.39
C VAL A 39 -28.08 -21.57 34.29
N ARG A 40 -27.47 -21.93 35.42
CA ARG A 40 -26.33 -22.86 35.42
C ARG A 40 -26.81 -24.29 35.29
N LYS A 41 -26.19 -25.09 34.41
CA LYS A 41 -26.51 -26.53 34.27
C LYS A 41 -26.23 -27.29 35.57
N THR A 42 -25.11 -27.00 36.21
CA THR A 42 -24.73 -27.46 37.55
C THR A 42 -23.94 -26.36 38.26
N ALA A 43 -23.62 -26.50 39.55
CA ALA A 43 -22.89 -25.47 40.30
C ALA A 43 -21.57 -25.02 39.64
N ASN A 44 -20.89 -25.92 38.93
CA ASN A 44 -19.65 -25.67 38.19
C ASN A 44 -19.78 -25.92 36.68
N GLY A 45 -20.99 -26.17 36.18
CA GLY A 45 -21.24 -26.45 34.76
C GLY A 45 -21.49 -25.18 33.96
N PRO A 46 -21.50 -25.27 32.62
CA PRO A 46 -21.70 -24.12 31.74
C PRO A 46 -23.08 -23.47 31.97
N LEU A 47 -23.19 -22.20 31.58
CA LEU A 47 -24.48 -21.51 31.50
C LEU A 47 -25.32 -22.08 30.35
N LEU A 48 -26.61 -22.24 30.62
CA LEU A 48 -27.65 -22.56 29.64
C LEU A 48 -28.50 -21.32 29.41
N ARG A 49 -28.90 -21.11 28.16
CA ARG A 49 -29.86 -20.06 27.77
C ARG A 49 -31.28 -20.58 28.00
N LEU A 50 -32.14 -19.70 28.49
CA LEU A 50 -33.55 -19.99 28.62
C LEU A 50 -34.32 -19.59 27.36
N ASP A 51 -35.16 -20.49 26.87
CA ASP A 51 -36.23 -20.17 25.93
C ASP A 51 -37.40 -19.52 26.65
N PHE A 52 -38.24 -18.79 25.90
CA PHE A 52 -39.47 -18.21 26.43
C PHE A 52 -40.69 -18.83 25.76
N ASP A 53 -41.48 -19.56 26.53
CA ASP A 53 -42.77 -20.06 26.10
C ASP A 53 -43.78 -18.90 26.07
N LEU A 54 -44.03 -18.39 24.87
CA LEU A 54 -44.99 -17.30 24.63
C LEU A 54 -46.42 -17.64 25.06
N VAL A 55 -46.80 -18.92 25.04
CA VAL A 55 -48.16 -19.37 25.36
C VAL A 55 -48.38 -19.36 26.87
N ASN A 56 -47.42 -19.88 27.63
CA ASN A 56 -47.52 -20.00 29.09
C ASN A 56 -46.87 -18.83 29.84
N GLY A 57 -46.13 -17.94 29.16
CA GLY A 57 -45.42 -16.81 29.76
C GLY A 57 -44.31 -17.23 30.72
N ARG A 58 -43.64 -18.36 30.44
CA ARG A 58 -42.63 -18.97 31.32
C ARG A 58 -41.32 -19.22 30.59
N TYR A 59 -40.23 -19.19 31.33
CA TYR A 59 -38.92 -19.56 30.83
C TYR A 59 -38.73 -21.08 30.90
N THR A 60 -38.09 -21.63 29.88
CA THR A 60 -37.87 -23.08 29.76
C THR A 60 -36.46 -23.40 29.31
N VAL A 61 -35.91 -24.53 29.78
CA VAL A 61 -34.76 -25.17 29.15
C VAL A 61 -35.29 -26.21 28.15
N PRO A 62 -34.86 -26.19 26.87
CA PRO A 62 -35.30 -27.19 25.91
C PRO A 62 -34.94 -28.62 26.36
N GLY A 63 -35.89 -29.55 26.24
CA GLY A 63 -35.68 -30.94 26.64
C GLY A 63 -34.67 -31.66 25.74
N THR A 64 -33.83 -32.52 26.32
CA THR A 64 -32.90 -33.36 25.55
C THR A 64 -33.64 -34.47 24.79
N ASN A 65 -33.20 -34.77 23.57
CA ASN A 65 -33.71 -35.88 22.74
C ASN A 65 -35.25 -35.91 22.55
N GLY A 66 -35.90 -34.74 22.46
CA GLY A 66 -37.35 -34.64 22.28
C GLY A 66 -38.16 -34.77 23.58
N GLY A 67 -37.51 -34.70 24.74
CA GLY A 67 -38.16 -34.56 26.04
C GLY A 67 -38.96 -33.25 26.17
N GLN A 68 -39.87 -33.20 27.14
CA GLN A 68 -40.63 -31.98 27.44
C GLN A 68 -39.69 -30.88 27.98
N PRO A 69 -39.86 -29.61 27.56
CA PRO A 69 -39.10 -28.49 28.13
C PRO A 69 -39.30 -28.38 29.64
N GLU A 70 -38.21 -28.12 30.37
CA GLU A 70 -38.26 -27.91 31.81
C GLU A 70 -38.53 -26.44 32.12
N VAL A 71 -39.54 -26.15 32.94
CA VAL A 71 -39.84 -24.76 33.36
C VAL A 71 -38.86 -24.34 34.45
N VAL A 72 -38.10 -23.27 34.18
CA VAL A 72 -37.02 -22.80 35.05
C VAL A 72 -37.13 -21.28 35.24
N LYS A 73 -36.70 -20.75 36.39
CA LYS A 73 -36.57 -19.30 36.59
C LYS A 73 -35.14 -18.85 36.23
N PRO A 74 -34.96 -17.71 35.54
CA PRO A 74 -33.62 -17.17 35.27
C PRO A 74 -32.85 -16.92 36.57
N GLU A 75 -31.63 -17.44 36.66
CA GLU A 75 -30.68 -17.11 37.73
C GLU A 75 -29.96 -15.79 37.44
N THR A 76 -29.58 -15.60 36.18
CA THR A 76 -28.83 -14.43 35.71
C THR A 76 -29.56 -13.78 34.54
N THR A 77 -29.55 -12.44 34.52
CA THR A 77 -30.15 -11.63 33.46
C THR A 77 -29.13 -10.63 32.95
N ILE A 78 -28.73 -10.76 31.68
CA ILE A 78 -27.75 -9.89 31.02
C ILE A 78 -28.30 -9.52 29.65
N PRO A 79 -28.67 -8.25 29.38
CA PRO A 79 -29.28 -7.85 28.12
C PRO A 79 -28.28 -7.86 26.96
N LEU A 80 -28.77 -8.04 25.73
CA LEU A 80 -27.93 -8.15 24.53
C LEU A 80 -27.08 -6.90 24.29
N HIS A 81 -27.64 -5.71 24.51
CA HIS A 81 -26.90 -4.45 24.32
C HIS A 81 -25.67 -4.33 25.24
N GLN A 82 -25.73 -4.91 26.45
CA GLN A 82 -24.58 -4.94 27.35
C GLN A 82 -23.51 -5.90 26.80
N SER A 83 -23.91 -7.08 26.32
CA SER A 83 -22.99 -8.02 25.66
C SER A 83 -22.32 -7.42 24.43
N LEU A 84 -23.06 -6.68 23.61
CA LEU A 84 -22.53 -5.98 22.44
C LEU A 84 -21.51 -4.90 22.84
N ALA A 85 -21.71 -4.21 23.97
CA ALA A 85 -20.75 -3.23 24.47
C ALA A 85 -19.48 -3.88 25.04
N VAL A 86 -19.63 -5.00 25.77
CA VAL A 86 -18.51 -5.74 26.38
C VAL A 86 -17.60 -6.36 25.32
N LEU A 87 -18.18 -6.85 24.23
CA LEU A 87 -17.48 -7.63 23.20
C LEU A 87 -17.26 -6.84 21.90
N ASP A 88 -17.49 -5.53 21.89
CA ASP A 88 -17.33 -4.67 20.71
C ASP A 88 -15.88 -4.68 20.19
N GLY A 89 -15.71 -5.07 18.92
CA GLY A 89 -14.40 -5.14 18.28
C GLY A 89 -13.50 -6.29 18.75
N VAL A 90 -13.98 -7.20 19.60
CA VAL A 90 -13.20 -8.34 20.10
C VAL A 90 -13.37 -9.55 19.19
N TRP A 91 -12.26 -10.14 18.74
CA TRP A 91 -12.29 -11.43 18.04
C TRP A 91 -12.52 -12.58 19.03
N LEU A 92 -13.54 -13.40 18.75
CA LEU A 92 -13.96 -14.51 19.60
C LEU A 92 -14.05 -15.82 18.81
N PRO A 93 -13.72 -16.97 19.42
CA PRO A 93 -13.96 -18.28 18.83
C PRO A 93 -15.46 -18.57 18.68
N VAL A 94 -15.85 -19.21 17.58
CA VAL A 94 -17.23 -19.63 17.30
C VAL A 94 -17.30 -21.09 16.84
N PRO A 95 -18.33 -21.85 17.22
CA PRO A 95 -18.43 -23.28 16.91
C PRO A 95 -19.02 -23.45 15.51
N PHE A 96 -18.15 -23.48 14.50
CA PHE A 96 -18.51 -23.75 13.11
C PHE A 96 -18.24 -25.23 12.81
N LEU A 97 -19.19 -26.07 13.19
CA LEU A 97 -18.99 -27.51 13.33
C LEU A 97 -19.44 -28.25 12.08
N ARG A 98 -18.95 -29.50 11.92
CA ARG A 98 -19.42 -30.41 10.88
C ARG A 98 -20.92 -30.65 11.05
N PHE A 99 -21.66 -30.56 9.95
CA PHE A 99 -23.12 -30.53 9.91
C PHE A 99 -23.69 -31.58 8.97
N ASN A 100 -24.65 -32.35 9.48
CA ASN A 100 -25.52 -33.23 8.73
C ASN A 100 -26.97 -32.73 8.79
N PRO A 101 -27.68 -32.60 7.65
CA PRO A 101 -29.10 -32.27 7.65
C PRO A 101 -29.93 -33.29 8.45
N PRO A 102 -31.00 -32.87 9.16
CA PRO A 102 -31.59 -31.52 9.17
C PRO A 102 -30.95 -30.53 10.16
N ARG A 103 -30.35 -30.98 11.27
CA ARG A 103 -29.52 -30.16 12.20
C ARG A 103 -28.76 -31.04 13.20
N THR A 104 -27.91 -31.92 12.69
CA THR A 104 -27.06 -32.79 13.52
C THR A 104 -25.62 -32.35 13.38
N PHE A 105 -24.98 -32.02 14.50
CA PHE A 105 -23.59 -31.60 14.55
C PHE A 105 -22.68 -32.74 15.02
N VAL A 106 -21.47 -32.76 14.50
CA VAL A 106 -20.37 -33.61 14.97
C VAL A 106 -19.32 -32.69 15.60
N GLU A 107 -18.72 -33.13 16.70
CA GLU A 107 -17.69 -32.36 17.41
C GLU A 107 -16.49 -32.03 16.51
N GLY A 108 -15.99 -30.81 16.67
CA GLY A 108 -14.93 -30.25 15.85
C GLY A 108 -15.33 -29.90 14.40
N PRO A 109 -14.52 -29.09 13.72
CA PRO A 109 -13.29 -28.47 14.22
C PRO A 109 -13.56 -27.21 15.07
N ASP A 110 -12.79 -27.04 16.14
CA ASP A 110 -13.05 -26.01 17.17
C ASP A 110 -12.16 -24.76 17.03
N ASN A 111 -11.04 -24.85 16.31
CA ASN A 111 -10.07 -23.76 16.17
C ASN A 111 -9.84 -23.35 14.70
N TRP A 112 -10.91 -23.02 13.98
CA TRP A 112 -10.82 -22.55 12.58
C TRP A 112 -11.82 -21.44 12.21
N ALA A 113 -12.68 -21.02 13.15
CA ALA A 113 -13.65 -19.96 12.95
C ALA A 113 -13.57 -18.91 14.07
N ARG A 114 -13.70 -17.63 13.68
CA ARG A 114 -13.72 -16.47 14.57
C ARG A 114 -14.82 -15.50 14.16
N VAL A 115 -15.37 -14.76 15.12
CA VAL A 115 -16.28 -13.65 14.87
C VAL A 115 -15.80 -12.37 15.53
N GLN A 116 -16.02 -11.24 14.87
CA GLN A 116 -15.95 -9.92 15.47
C GLN A 116 -17.26 -9.19 15.18
N VAL A 117 -17.82 -8.54 16.20
CA VAL A 117 -19.00 -7.66 16.07
C VAL A 117 -18.55 -6.24 16.38
N ARG A 118 -18.88 -5.29 15.52
CA ARG A 118 -18.47 -3.90 15.66
C ARG A 118 -19.67 -2.96 15.47
N ARG A 119 -19.91 -2.10 16.46
CA ARG A 119 -20.85 -1.00 16.36
C ARG A 119 -20.33 0.06 15.39
N LEU A 120 -21.22 0.59 14.57
CA LEU A 120 -20.92 1.72 13.69
C LEU A 120 -21.25 3.04 14.37
N ASP A 121 -20.41 4.06 14.14
CA ASP A 121 -20.68 5.44 14.61
C ASP A 121 -21.95 6.00 13.98
N THR A 122 -22.16 5.69 12.70
CA THR A 122 -23.37 6.01 11.95
C THR A 122 -23.88 4.74 11.26
N PRO A 123 -25.19 4.51 11.22
CA PRO A 123 -25.74 3.37 10.48
C PRO A 123 -25.28 3.35 9.02
N ASP A 124 -25.12 2.16 8.45
CA ASP A 124 -24.78 2.03 7.03
C ASP A 124 -25.92 2.49 6.10
N THR A 125 -25.69 2.45 4.79
CA THR A 125 -26.69 2.83 3.79
C THR A 125 -27.97 1.99 3.80
N ALA A 126 -27.94 0.79 4.41
CA ALA A 126 -29.09 -0.08 4.61
C ALA A 126 -29.72 0.06 6.01
N GLY A 127 -29.24 0.99 6.85
CA GLY A 127 -29.73 1.25 8.20
C GLY A 127 -29.19 0.29 9.28
N ASN A 128 -28.19 -0.54 8.95
CA ASN A 128 -27.54 -1.43 9.91
C ASN A 128 -26.68 -0.63 10.89
N THR A 129 -26.84 -0.89 12.18
CA THR A 129 -26.07 -0.24 13.25
C THR A 129 -24.79 -0.97 13.62
N HIS A 130 -24.68 -2.25 13.24
CA HIS A 130 -23.54 -3.11 13.53
C HIS A 130 -23.05 -3.83 12.28
N ARG A 131 -21.76 -4.12 12.26
CA ARG A 131 -21.08 -5.00 11.31
C ARG A 131 -20.65 -6.27 12.05
N VAL A 132 -20.86 -7.41 11.41
CA VAL A 132 -20.42 -8.72 11.90
C VAL A 132 -19.50 -9.31 10.85
N THR A 133 -18.29 -9.69 11.26
CA THR A 133 -17.29 -10.31 10.40
C THR A 133 -16.99 -11.70 10.93
N LEU A 134 -17.26 -12.73 10.13
CA LEU A 134 -16.74 -14.08 10.36
C LEU A 134 -15.41 -14.23 9.62
N ALA A 135 -14.38 -14.70 10.31
CA ALA A 135 -13.13 -15.16 9.71
C ALA A 135 -13.06 -16.68 9.79
N LEU A 136 -12.78 -17.33 8.66
CA LEU A 136 -12.70 -18.77 8.50
C LEU A 136 -11.32 -19.12 7.97
N ASP A 137 -10.59 -19.94 8.70
CA ASP A 137 -9.28 -20.43 8.29
C ASP A 137 -9.43 -21.61 7.34
N SER A 138 -8.98 -21.43 6.09
CA SER A 138 -9.16 -22.44 5.04
C SER A 138 -8.05 -23.48 4.95
N GLN A 139 -7.06 -23.45 5.85
CA GLN A 139 -6.00 -24.44 5.91
C GLN A 139 -6.55 -25.84 6.19
N ILE A 140 -6.09 -26.83 5.42
CA ILE A 140 -6.48 -28.23 5.54
C ILE A 140 -5.33 -29.02 6.16
N ALA A 141 -5.57 -29.68 7.29
CA ALA A 141 -4.55 -30.48 7.97
C ALA A 141 -4.35 -31.87 7.32
N GLU A 142 -3.09 -32.28 7.13
CA GLU A 142 -2.71 -33.58 6.56
C GLU A 142 -2.81 -34.76 7.56
N HIS A 143 -2.51 -34.52 8.85
CA HIS A 143 -2.51 -35.55 9.90
C HIS A 143 -3.16 -35.03 11.20
N ALA A 144 -3.72 -35.94 12.01
CA ALA A 144 -4.79 -35.70 12.97
C ALA A 144 -4.57 -34.59 14.02
N THR A 145 -5.27 -33.46 13.82
CA THR A 145 -6.10 -32.79 14.83
C THR A 145 -7.48 -32.50 14.23
N SER A 146 -8.19 -33.54 13.77
CA SER A 146 -9.54 -33.41 13.17
C SER A 146 -10.56 -32.62 14.02
N ALA A 147 -10.27 -32.50 15.33
CA ALA A 147 -11.03 -31.70 16.29
C ALA A 147 -10.73 -30.19 16.25
N LEU A 148 -9.65 -29.71 15.62
CA LEU A 148 -9.23 -28.30 15.67
C LEU A 148 -9.30 -27.59 14.31
N SER A 149 -9.02 -28.29 13.21
CA SER A 149 -9.08 -27.74 11.85
C SER A 149 -9.79 -28.68 10.87
N PRO A 150 -10.29 -28.16 9.73
CA PRO A 150 -10.78 -28.99 8.63
C PRO A 150 -9.68 -29.92 8.08
N VAL A 151 -10.06 -31.11 7.63
CA VAL A 151 -9.14 -32.15 7.14
C VAL A 151 -9.47 -32.59 5.71
N GLU A 152 -8.56 -33.28 5.05
CA GLU A 152 -8.75 -33.74 3.65
C GLU A 152 -10.04 -34.56 3.46
N ASN A 153 -10.38 -35.41 4.42
CA ASN A 153 -11.63 -36.19 4.40
C ASN A 153 -12.89 -35.32 4.36
N ASP A 154 -12.86 -34.09 4.88
CA ASP A 154 -14.00 -33.18 4.81
C ASP A 154 -14.27 -32.73 3.36
N ILE A 155 -13.21 -32.59 2.56
CA ILE A 155 -13.31 -32.25 1.14
C ILE A 155 -13.83 -33.45 0.36
N LEU A 156 -13.21 -34.62 0.56
CA LEU A 156 -13.55 -35.86 -0.16
C LEU A 156 -15.01 -36.28 0.05
N ASN A 157 -15.50 -36.17 1.30
CA ASN A 157 -16.89 -36.50 1.65
C ASN A 157 -17.88 -35.37 1.32
N GLY A 158 -17.38 -34.19 0.95
CA GLY A 158 -18.20 -33.00 0.75
C GLY A 158 -18.93 -32.55 2.00
N THR A 159 -18.31 -32.72 3.17
CA THR A 159 -18.81 -32.32 4.48
C THR A 159 -19.20 -30.85 4.47
N ARG A 160 -20.34 -30.55 5.11
CA ARG A 160 -20.80 -29.17 5.34
C ARG A 160 -20.46 -28.75 6.75
N PHE A 161 -20.27 -27.46 6.92
CA PHE A 161 -20.03 -26.82 8.21
C PHE A 161 -21.07 -25.74 8.45
N ALA A 162 -21.56 -25.62 9.68
CA ALA A 162 -22.55 -24.60 10.02
C ALA A 162 -22.34 -24.08 11.44
N LEU A 163 -22.85 -22.88 11.72
CA LEU A 163 -22.83 -22.28 13.05
C LEU A 163 -23.74 -23.07 14.02
N ALA A 164 -23.12 -23.70 15.00
CA ALA A 164 -23.79 -24.20 16.20
C ALA A 164 -24.04 -23.04 17.17
N TRP A 165 -25.19 -23.01 17.83
CA TRP A 165 -25.51 -21.92 18.76
C TRP A 165 -26.51 -22.28 19.85
N ARG A 166 -27.18 -23.43 19.74
CA ARG A 166 -28.09 -23.92 20.80
C ARG A 166 -27.28 -24.55 21.92
N ASP A 167 -27.80 -24.50 23.14
CA ASP A 167 -27.11 -24.98 24.35
C ASP A 167 -26.54 -26.40 24.20
N ASN A 168 -27.33 -27.33 23.67
CA ASN A 168 -26.90 -28.73 23.47
C ASN A 168 -25.88 -28.91 22.34
N GLU A 169 -25.69 -27.90 21.49
CA GLU A 169 -24.74 -27.91 20.37
C GLU A 169 -23.39 -27.30 20.77
N VAL A 170 -23.36 -26.42 21.78
CA VAL A 170 -22.17 -25.66 22.19
C VAL A 170 -21.55 -26.11 23.51
N GLU A 171 -22.17 -27.06 24.21
CA GLU A 171 -21.72 -27.54 25.52
C GLU A 171 -20.25 -28.02 25.51
N SER A 172 -19.89 -28.95 24.62
CA SER A 172 -18.53 -29.48 24.56
C SER A 172 -17.50 -28.48 24.05
N PHE A 173 -17.95 -27.44 23.32
CA PHE A 173 -17.10 -26.34 22.89
C PHE A 173 -16.76 -25.40 24.05
N LEU A 174 -17.73 -25.09 24.93
CA LEU A 174 -17.52 -24.27 26.12
C LEU A 174 -16.69 -24.98 27.19
N ASP A 175 -16.72 -26.31 27.23
CA ASP A 175 -15.92 -27.12 28.16
C ASP A 175 -14.42 -27.13 27.82
N GLN A 176 -14.02 -26.64 26.64
CA GLN A 176 -12.61 -26.51 26.26
C GLN A 176 -11.91 -25.44 27.12
N THR A 177 -10.78 -25.80 27.76
CA THR A 177 -10.07 -24.89 28.69
C THR A 177 -9.62 -23.59 28.03
N TRP A 178 -9.13 -23.68 26.79
CA TRP A 178 -8.64 -22.53 26.04
C TRP A 178 -9.78 -21.59 25.61
N ILE A 179 -10.99 -22.12 25.37
CA ILE A 179 -12.19 -21.33 25.08
C ILE A 179 -12.63 -20.59 26.35
N ASP A 180 -12.81 -21.31 27.46
CA ASP A 180 -13.22 -20.71 28.74
C ASP A 180 -12.22 -19.62 29.17
N GLY A 181 -10.91 -19.92 29.08
CA GLY A 181 -9.83 -18.97 29.36
C GLY A 181 -9.88 -17.72 28.48
N TRP A 182 -10.11 -17.89 27.17
CA TRP A 182 -10.25 -16.77 26.23
C TRP A 182 -11.41 -15.85 26.61
N LEU A 183 -12.59 -16.42 26.86
CA LEU A 183 -13.78 -15.65 27.19
C LEU A 183 -13.62 -14.92 28.53
N ARG A 184 -13.00 -15.57 29.54
CA ARG A 184 -12.66 -14.91 30.80
C ARG A 184 -11.72 -13.73 30.60
N GLU A 185 -10.65 -13.90 29.82
CA GLU A 185 -9.68 -12.83 29.59
C GLU A 185 -10.30 -11.65 28.83
N ALA A 186 -11.11 -11.93 27.80
CA ALA A 186 -11.83 -10.88 27.06
C ALA A 186 -12.74 -10.05 27.98
N PHE A 187 -13.53 -10.72 28.83
CA PHE A 187 -14.39 -10.03 29.80
C PHE A 187 -13.58 -9.26 30.85
N THR A 188 -12.51 -9.85 31.38
CA THR A 188 -11.67 -9.22 32.41
C THR A 188 -11.03 -7.94 31.89
N GLN A 189 -10.53 -7.95 30.64
CA GLN A 189 -9.97 -6.77 30.00
C GLN A 189 -10.99 -5.63 29.88
N TYR A 190 -12.26 -5.94 29.58
CA TYR A 190 -13.32 -4.95 29.56
C TYR A 190 -13.68 -4.46 30.97
N ALA A 191 -13.88 -5.38 31.91
CA ALA A 191 -14.30 -5.07 33.27
C ALA A 191 -13.25 -4.19 34.01
N ASP A 192 -11.97 -4.45 33.79
CA ASP A 192 -10.88 -3.67 34.38
C ASP A 192 -10.67 -2.35 33.61
N GLY A 193 -10.60 -2.41 32.28
CA GLY A 193 -10.21 -1.26 31.46
C GLY A 193 -11.31 -0.23 31.22
N VAL A 194 -12.58 -0.66 31.18
CA VAL A 194 -13.73 0.19 30.84
C VAL A 194 -14.60 0.43 32.06
N GLU A 195 -15.01 -0.63 32.76
CA GLU A 195 -15.91 -0.50 33.92
C GLU A 195 -15.17 -0.20 35.23
N ASN A 196 -13.86 -0.45 35.30
CA ASN A 196 -13.04 -0.36 36.52
C ASN A 196 -13.68 -1.10 37.71
N ARG A 197 -14.18 -2.32 37.49
CA ARG A 197 -14.82 -3.11 38.55
C ARG A 197 -13.86 -3.41 39.70
N SER A 198 -14.38 -3.48 40.92
CA SER A 198 -13.58 -3.93 42.06
C SER A 198 -13.23 -5.42 41.93
N GLU A 199 -12.11 -5.85 42.51
CA GLU A 199 -11.72 -7.27 42.50
C GLU A 199 -12.82 -8.19 43.05
N ARG A 200 -13.55 -7.73 44.07
CA ARG A 200 -14.68 -8.46 44.66
C ARG A 200 -15.83 -8.64 43.65
N ASP A 201 -16.18 -7.58 42.92
CA ASP A 201 -17.27 -7.62 41.94
C ASP A 201 -16.88 -8.47 40.74
N LEU A 202 -15.62 -8.39 40.30
CA LEU A 202 -15.07 -9.25 39.25
C LEU A 202 -15.10 -10.73 39.66
N GLN A 203 -14.69 -11.07 40.88
CA GLN A 203 -14.78 -12.44 41.40
C GLN A 203 -16.23 -12.95 41.46
N GLN A 204 -17.19 -12.08 41.83
CA GLN A 204 -18.60 -12.43 41.83
C GLN A 204 -19.13 -12.67 40.40
N ALA A 205 -18.78 -11.82 39.45
CA ALA A 205 -19.10 -11.97 38.02
C ALA A 205 -18.53 -13.27 37.44
N MET A 206 -17.28 -13.61 37.79
CA MET A 206 -16.62 -14.86 37.38
C MET A 206 -17.33 -16.10 37.92
N ARG A 207 -17.75 -16.09 39.19
CA ARG A 207 -18.52 -17.21 39.80
C ARG A 207 -19.92 -17.34 39.20
N GLY A 208 -20.47 -16.23 38.71
CA GLY A 208 -21.75 -16.19 38.01
C GLY A 208 -21.66 -16.51 36.51
N PHE A 209 -20.46 -16.78 35.98
CA PHE A 209 -20.21 -17.04 34.56
C PHE A 209 -20.68 -15.91 33.61
N GLU A 210 -20.61 -14.66 34.05
CA GLU A 210 -21.06 -13.48 33.27
C GLU A 210 -20.40 -13.42 31.88
N TYR A 211 -19.12 -13.81 31.77
CA TYR A 211 -18.39 -13.89 30.52
C TYR A 211 -19.01 -14.90 29.52
N GLN A 212 -19.51 -16.05 29.98
CA GLN A 212 -20.21 -17.01 29.11
C GLN A 212 -21.57 -16.47 28.66
N ALA A 213 -22.29 -15.78 29.56
CA ALA A 213 -23.56 -15.15 29.22
C ALA A 213 -23.42 -14.11 28.09
N HIS A 214 -22.34 -13.31 28.12
CA HIS A 214 -22.06 -12.38 27.03
C HIS A 214 -21.85 -13.08 25.69
N TRP A 215 -21.07 -14.15 25.66
CA TRP A 215 -20.81 -14.94 24.45
C TRP A 215 -22.06 -15.67 23.94
N LEU A 216 -22.86 -16.29 24.84
CA LEU A 216 -24.11 -16.98 24.48
C LEU A 216 -25.16 -16.02 23.87
N ASN A 217 -25.24 -14.78 24.39
CA ASN A 217 -26.07 -13.74 23.79
C ASN A 217 -25.64 -13.45 22.34
N LEU A 218 -24.32 -13.36 22.08
CA LEU A 218 -23.84 -13.19 20.70
C LEU A 218 -24.18 -14.40 19.83
N MET A 219 -23.94 -15.63 20.29
CA MET A 219 -24.24 -16.83 19.50
C MET A 219 -25.73 -16.93 19.14
N THR A 220 -26.60 -16.61 20.08
CA THR A 220 -28.05 -16.55 19.86
C THR A 220 -28.42 -15.48 18.83
N MET A 221 -27.84 -14.28 18.95
CA MET A 221 -28.05 -13.21 17.97
C MET A 221 -27.60 -13.63 16.57
N LEU A 222 -26.42 -14.26 16.45
CA LEU A 222 -25.93 -14.76 15.16
C LEU A 222 -26.84 -15.87 14.59
N GLY A 223 -27.36 -16.75 15.45
CA GLY A 223 -28.20 -17.87 15.05
C GLY A 223 -29.65 -17.53 14.70
N GLU A 224 -30.23 -16.53 15.35
CA GLU A 224 -31.64 -16.14 15.18
C GLU A 224 -31.83 -14.91 14.28
N GLN A 225 -30.88 -13.98 14.25
CA GLN A 225 -31.03 -12.68 13.57
C GLN A 225 -30.20 -12.55 12.30
N LEU A 226 -29.30 -13.51 12.01
CA LEU A 226 -28.54 -13.57 10.76
C LEU A 226 -28.80 -14.88 10.02
N THR A 227 -28.74 -14.81 8.69
CA THR A 227 -28.70 -16.01 7.83
C THR A 227 -27.23 -16.37 7.57
N VAL A 228 -26.60 -17.00 8.55
CA VAL A 228 -25.21 -17.49 8.41
C VAL A 228 -25.22 -18.74 7.51
N PRO A 229 -24.51 -18.75 6.37
CA PRO A 229 -24.60 -19.83 5.40
C PRO A 229 -23.87 -21.10 5.84
N GLU A 230 -24.31 -22.25 5.33
CA GLU A 230 -23.53 -23.49 5.40
C GLU A 230 -22.28 -23.37 4.51
N VAL A 231 -21.14 -23.80 5.01
CA VAL A 231 -19.86 -23.75 4.30
C VAL A 231 -19.45 -25.14 3.84
N LYS A 232 -18.91 -25.24 2.62
CA LYS A 232 -18.26 -26.45 2.10
C LYS A 232 -16.90 -26.11 1.50
N PHE A 233 -15.89 -26.94 1.75
CA PHE A 233 -14.60 -26.81 1.07
C PHE A 233 -14.61 -27.40 -0.34
N VAL A 234 -13.93 -26.72 -1.26
CA VAL A 234 -13.73 -27.19 -2.64
C VAL A 234 -12.27 -26.98 -3.06
N THR A 235 -11.82 -27.84 -3.98
CA THR A 235 -10.53 -27.78 -4.66
C THR A 235 -10.75 -27.76 -6.17
N HIS A 236 -9.69 -27.57 -6.95
CA HIS A 236 -9.79 -27.67 -8.40
C HIS A 236 -9.97 -29.14 -8.80
N THR A 237 -10.79 -29.38 -9.82
CA THR A 237 -11.03 -30.71 -10.40
C THR A 237 -11.05 -30.58 -11.91
N LEU A 238 -11.09 -31.70 -12.64
CA LEU A 238 -11.21 -31.67 -14.10
C LEU A 238 -12.51 -30.97 -14.58
N SER A 239 -13.61 -31.10 -13.83
CA SER A 239 -14.89 -30.44 -14.14
C SER A 239 -14.98 -29.00 -13.65
N THR A 240 -14.19 -28.65 -12.63
CA THR A 240 -14.14 -27.33 -12.02
C THR A 240 -12.68 -26.89 -11.96
N PRO A 241 -12.09 -26.52 -13.12
CA PRO A 241 -10.68 -26.16 -13.19
C PRO A 241 -10.41 -24.85 -12.42
N ALA A 242 -9.15 -24.67 -12.04
CA ALA A 242 -8.70 -23.40 -11.50
C ALA A 242 -8.75 -22.32 -12.59
N ILE A 243 -9.13 -21.11 -12.18
CA ILE A 243 -9.16 -19.92 -13.04
C ILE A 243 -7.82 -19.20 -12.89
N PRO A 244 -7.04 -19.04 -13.97
CA PRO A 244 -5.84 -18.21 -13.96
C PRO A 244 -6.20 -16.75 -13.68
N VAL A 245 -5.38 -16.11 -12.88
CA VAL A 245 -5.53 -14.70 -12.50
C VAL A 245 -4.23 -13.96 -12.73
N ASP A 246 -4.30 -12.78 -13.33
CA ASP A 246 -3.18 -11.85 -13.39
C ASP A 246 -3.41 -10.69 -12.42
N LEU A 247 -2.38 -10.34 -11.65
CA LEU A 247 -2.39 -9.21 -10.73
C LEU A 247 -1.47 -8.11 -11.25
N ILE A 248 -2.03 -6.92 -11.44
CA ILE A 248 -1.29 -5.72 -11.81
C ILE A 248 -1.19 -4.83 -10.59
N LEU A 249 0.03 -4.38 -10.27
CA LEU A 249 0.28 -3.43 -9.19
C LEU A 249 1.01 -2.20 -9.71
N ASP A 250 0.46 -1.04 -9.39
CA ASP A 250 1.12 0.26 -9.54
C ASP A 250 1.51 0.77 -8.14
N VAL A 251 2.74 0.45 -7.72
CA VAL A 251 3.27 0.81 -6.41
C VAL A 251 3.97 2.17 -6.50
N GLY A 252 3.18 3.24 -6.35
CA GLY A 252 3.67 4.61 -6.41
C GLY A 252 4.31 5.10 -5.11
N ASN A 253 4.97 6.25 -5.17
CA ASN A 253 5.61 6.86 -3.99
C ASN A 253 4.59 7.29 -2.92
N THR A 254 3.42 7.79 -3.29
CA THR A 254 2.43 8.32 -2.34
C THR A 254 1.18 7.45 -2.27
N HIS A 255 0.75 6.92 -3.42
CA HIS A 255 -0.41 6.05 -3.54
C HIS A 255 -0.09 4.81 -4.35
N THR A 256 -0.77 3.71 -4.02
CA THR A 256 -0.73 2.42 -4.68
C THR A 256 -2.15 2.02 -5.11
N CYS A 257 -2.26 1.35 -6.26
CA CYS A 257 -3.48 0.69 -6.69
C CYS A 257 -3.15 -0.62 -7.42
N GLY A 258 -4.17 -1.45 -7.66
CA GLY A 258 -3.99 -2.69 -8.40
C GLY A 258 -5.25 -3.15 -9.13
N VAL A 259 -5.05 -3.98 -10.15
CA VAL A 259 -6.12 -4.59 -10.96
C VAL A 259 -5.92 -6.09 -10.99
N ILE A 260 -7.01 -6.83 -10.82
CA ILE A 260 -7.10 -8.28 -10.92
C ILE A 260 -7.83 -8.60 -12.23
N ILE A 261 -7.26 -9.52 -13.01
CA ILE A 261 -7.85 -10.00 -14.27
C ILE A 261 -8.04 -11.51 -14.16
N GLU A 262 -9.28 -12.00 -14.27
CA GLU A 262 -9.55 -13.43 -14.37
C GLU A 262 -9.61 -13.87 -15.83
N ASP A 263 -9.12 -15.09 -16.11
CA ASP A 263 -9.23 -15.72 -17.42
C ASP A 263 -10.20 -16.91 -17.38
N HIS A 264 -11.40 -16.73 -17.93
CA HIS A 264 -12.45 -17.74 -17.99
C HIS A 264 -12.45 -18.54 -19.30
N GLY A 265 -11.38 -18.44 -20.11
CA GLY A 265 -11.29 -19.06 -21.43
C GLY A 265 -12.38 -18.55 -22.37
N ASP A 266 -13.14 -19.46 -22.98
CA ASP A 266 -14.20 -19.14 -23.94
C ASP A 266 -15.37 -18.33 -23.33
N ALA A 267 -15.50 -18.33 -22.00
CA ALA A 267 -16.53 -17.59 -21.28
C ALA A 267 -16.13 -16.14 -20.95
N ASN A 268 -14.93 -15.71 -21.36
CA ASN A 268 -14.51 -14.31 -21.22
C ASN A 268 -15.45 -13.38 -21.99
N ASP A 269 -15.77 -12.22 -21.39
CA ASP A 269 -16.66 -11.20 -21.98
C ASP A 269 -16.00 -9.83 -21.85
N GLY A 270 -14.97 -9.61 -22.68
CA GLY A 270 -14.19 -8.39 -22.73
C GLY A 270 -13.56 -8.04 -21.38
N LEU A 271 -13.97 -6.90 -20.81
CA LEU A 271 -13.39 -6.31 -19.60
C LEU A 271 -14.17 -6.64 -18.31
N ARG A 272 -15.22 -7.47 -18.40
CA ARG A 272 -16.10 -7.78 -17.26
C ARG A 272 -15.44 -8.65 -16.20
N GLN A 273 -14.44 -9.45 -16.56
CA GLN A 273 -13.69 -10.32 -15.65
C GLN A 273 -12.53 -9.57 -14.97
N THR A 274 -12.75 -8.31 -14.58
CA THR A 274 -11.74 -7.47 -13.92
C THR A 274 -12.25 -6.93 -12.59
N ALA A 275 -11.32 -6.69 -11.67
CA ALA A 275 -11.62 -6.14 -10.35
C ALA A 275 -10.49 -5.23 -9.87
N GLU A 276 -10.83 -4.24 -9.07
CA GLU A 276 -9.85 -3.47 -8.32
C GLU A 276 -9.28 -4.32 -7.17
N LEU A 277 -7.99 -4.16 -6.86
CA LEU A 277 -7.40 -4.69 -5.64
C LEU A 277 -8.03 -4.00 -4.42
N GLN A 278 -8.51 -4.79 -3.47
CA GLN A 278 -9.14 -4.32 -2.25
C GLN A 278 -8.26 -4.68 -1.05
N VAL A 279 -7.80 -3.67 -0.32
CA VAL A 279 -7.02 -3.85 0.91
C VAL A 279 -7.95 -3.70 2.12
N ARG A 280 -8.15 -4.79 2.86
CA ARG A 280 -8.94 -4.82 4.10
C ARG A 280 -8.09 -4.40 5.29
N SER A 281 -8.64 -3.56 6.17
CA SER A 281 -8.01 -3.28 7.46
C SER A 281 -8.17 -4.49 8.36
N LEU A 282 -7.07 -5.06 8.87
CA LEU A 282 -7.16 -6.29 9.67
C LEU A 282 -7.48 -6.00 11.14
N SER A 283 -7.10 -4.83 11.65
CA SER A 283 -7.54 -4.33 12.96
C SER A 283 -9.02 -3.92 12.99
N GLU A 284 -9.53 -3.39 11.87
CA GLU A 284 -10.93 -2.97 11.71
C GLU A 284 -11.55 -3.60 10.44
N PRO A 285 -11.82 -4.92 10.46
CA PRO A 285 -12.20 -5.71 9.27
C PRO A 285 -13.49 -5.27 8.59
N GLN A 286 -14.32 -4.45 9.25
CA GLN A 286 -15.48 -3.82 8.64
C GLN A 286 -15.13 -2.75 7.59
N PHE A 287 -13.86 -2.36 7.48
CA PHE A 287 -13.39 -1.33 6.55
C PHE A 287 -12.47 -1.89 5.45
N LEU A 288 -12.70 -1.39 4.23
CA LEU A 288 -11.80 -1.49 3.08
C LEU A 288 -11.20 -0.11 2.79
N ASN A 289 -9.98 -0.12 2.27
CA ASN A 289 -9.37 1.04 1.67
C ASN A 289 -10.16 1.52 0.44
N ALA A 290 -9.99 2.79 0.08
CA ALA A 290 -10.30 3.23 -1.28
C ALA A 290 -9.40 2.45 -2.29
N PRO A 291 -9.86 2.22 -3.54
CA PRO A 291 -9.09 1.47 -4.54
C PRO A 291 -7.70 2.05 -4.81
N LEU A 292 -7.58 3.38 -4.69
CA LEU A 292 -6.30 4.07 -4.60
C LEU A 292 -6.03 4.38 -3.12
N PHE A 293 -5.05 3.70 -2.54
CA PHE A 293 -4.70 3.83 -1.12
C PHE A 293 -3.28 4.33 -0.94
N THR A 294 -2.94 4.84 0.25
CA THR A 294 -1.60 5.35 0.53
C THR A 294 -0.55 4.24 0.51
N SER A 295 0.65 4.54 -0.01
CA SER A 295 1.80 3.62 -0.02
C SER A 295 2.54 3.53 1.32
N ARG A 296 2.01 4.16 2.37
CA ARG A 296 2.57 4.11 3.72
C ARG A 296 2.56 2.68 4.25
N LEU A 297 3.62 2.34 4.98
CA LEU A 297 3.80 1.07 5.66
C LEU A 297 4.07 1.30 7.14
N GLU A 298 3.42 0.50 7.99
CA GLU A 298 3.71 0.44 9.44
C GLU A 298 3.80 -1.03 9.87
N PHE A 299 4.77 -1.36 10.72
CA PHE A 299 4.86 -2.65 11.38
C PHE A 299 3.69 -2.82 12.35
N SER A 300 2.88 -3.85 12.11
CA SER A 300 1.75 -4.26 12.94
C SER A 300 1.33 -5.68 12.57
N GLU A 301 1.31 -6.56 13.57
CA GLU A 301 0.86 -7.94 13.42
C GLU A 301 -0.65 -7.99 13.11
N ALA A 302 -1.03 -8.87 12.20
CA ALA A 302 -2.43 -9.25 12.05
C ALA A 302 -2.83 -10.12 13.26
N ARG A 303 -3.95 -9.78 13.92
CA ARG A 303 -4.42 -10.53 15.10
C ARG A 303 -5.90 -10.88 14.93
N PHE A 304 -6.18 -12.17 14.78
CA PHE A 304 -7.54 -12.74 14.77
C PHE A 304 -7.95 -13.22 16.16
N GLY A 305 -7.59 -12.43 17.17
CA GLY A 305 -7.82 -12.74 18.58
C GLY A 305 -6.55 -12.98 19.39
N LYS A 306 -6.65 -13.90 20.36
CA LYS A 306 -5.62 -14.16 21.37
C LYS A 306 -4.80 -15.40 21.02
N GLN A 307 -3.64 -15.19 20.41
CA GLN A 307 -2.82 -16.29 19.86
C GLN A 307 -2.39 -17.31 20.92
N HIS A 308 -2.13 -16.89 22.15
CA HIS A 308 -1.72 -17.80 23.22
C HIS A 308 -2.76 -18.89 23.52
N PHE A 309 -4.06 -18.60 23.35
CA PHE A 309 -5.11 -19.61 23.49
C PHE A 309 -5.21 -20.54 22.27
N SER A 310 -4.91 -20.06 21.06
CA SER A 310 -4.76 -20.94 19.90
C SER A 310 -3.61 -21.95 20.14
N VAL A 311 -2.47 -21.48 20.67
CA VAL A 311 -1.36 -22.36 21.06
C VAL A 311 -1.78 -23.34 22.16
N GLU A 312 -2.51 -22.89 23.19
CA GLU A 312 -3.03 -23.76 24.25
C GLU A 312 -3.95 -24.86 23.71
N SER A 313 -4.75 -24.57 22.66
CA SER A 313 -5.57 -25.59 22.00
C SER A 313 -4.76 -26.72 21.34
N GLY A 314 -3.46 -26.52 21.12
CA GLY A 314 -2.58 -27.42 20.36
C GLY A 314 -2.44 -27.06 18.88
N ARG A 315 -3.01 -25.93 18.43
CA ARG A 315 -2.89 -25.42 17.06
C ARG A 315 -2.26 -24.03 17.04
N GLU A 316 -0.94 -23.99 16.89
CA GLU A 316 -0.15 -22.74 16.87
C GLU A 316 -0.24 -21.96 15.55
N ASP A 317 -0.63 -22.61 14.47
CA ASP A 317 -0.73 -22.07 13.11
C ASP A 317 -2.17 -21.66 12.72
N ALA A 318 -3.04 -21.44 13.71
CA ALA A 318 -4.39 -20.95 13.43
C ALA A 318 -4.37 -19.49 12.95
N PHE A 319 -5.06 -19.19 11.85
CA PHE A 319 -5.24 -17.84 11.30
C PHE A 319 -3.94 -17.11 10.94
N VAL A 320 -2.97 -17.83 10.37
CA VAL A 320 -1.70 -17.23 9.91
C VAL A 320 -1.97 -16.23 8.79
N TRP A 321 -1.43 -15.02 8.96
CA TRP A 321 -1.34 -14.00 7.92
C TRP A 321 0.13 -13.81 7.52
N PRO A 322 0.50 -13.95 6.24
CA PRO A 322 1.90 -14.00 5.81
C PRO A 322 2.53 -12.60 5.69
N SER A 323 2.31 -11.73 6.68
CA SER A 323 2.82 -10.36 6.72
C SER A 323 2.78 -9.82 8.15
N ILE A 324 3.82 -9.06 8.52
CA ILE A 324 3.95 -8.37 9.81
C ILE A 324 3.79 -6.85 9.70
N VAL A 325 3.31 -6.36 8.55
CA VAL A 325 3.11 -4.94 8.26
C VAL A 325 1.68 -4.68 7.77
N ARG A 326 1.17 -3.48 8.02
CA ARG A 326 -0.06 -2.96 7.40
C ARG A 326 0.28 -1.90 6.38
N VAL A 327 -0.60 -1.72 5.41
CA VAL A 327 -0.51 -0.70 4.35
C VAL A 327 -1.80 0.10 4.25
N GLY A 328 -1.79 1.20 3.50
CA GLY A 328 -3.00 1.99 3.25
C GLY A 328 -3.49 2.76 4.49
N ASP A 329 -4.81 2.94 4.58
CA ASP A 329 -5.50 3.70 5.62
C ASP A 329 -5.21 3.17 7.04
N GLU A 330 -5.03 1.84 7.18
CA GLU A 330 -4.65 1.23 8.45
C GLU A 330 -3.25 1.69 8.88
N ALA A 331 -2.26 1.61 7.99
CA ALA A 331 -0.91 2.13 8.26
C ALA A 331 -0.93 3.64 8.54
N ARG A 332 -1.74 4.43 7.82
CA ARG A 332 -1.91 5.86 8.10
C ARG A 332 -2.43 6.10 9.52
N LYS A 333 -3.48 5.39 9.94
CA LYS A 333 -4.04 5.50 11.30
C LYS A 333 -3.01 5.15 12.35
N LEU A 334 -2.31 4.02 12.19
CA LEU A 334 -1.25 3.57 13.09
C LEU A 334 -0.13 4.61 13.21
N ALA A 335 0.34 5.15 12.09
CA ALA A 335 1.39 6.17 12.06
C ALA A 335 1.01 7.46 12.79
N MET A 336 -0.26 7.90 12.65
CA MET A 336 -0.79 9.10 13.31
C MET A 336 -1.04 8.90 14.81
N GLN A 337 -1.27 7.67 15.25
CA GLN A 337 -1.51 7.32 16.65
C GLN A 337 -0.22 6.98 17.43
N ARG A 338 0.91 6.91 16.72
CA ARG A 338 2.20 6.62 17.34
C ARG A 338 2.55 7.68 18.39
N LEU A 339 2.97 7.20 19.56
CA LEU A 339 3.33 8.06 20.69
C LEU A 339 4.67 8.74 20.49
N GLY A 340 5.59 8.11 19.74
CA GLY A 340 6.89 8.67 19.40
C GLY A 340 7.93 8.50 20.51
N THR A 341 7.85 7.41 21.27
CA THR A 341 8.71 7.13 22.43
C THR A 341 10.05 6.49 22.06
N GLU A 342 10.08 5.40 21.29
CA GLU A 342 11.32 4.70 20.92
C GLU A 342 11.26 4.08 19.51
N GLY A 343 12.34 4.19 18.73
CA GLY A 343 12.57 3.48 17.45
C GLY A 343 11.55 3.79 16.34
N ASN A 344 11.83 3.40 15.10
CA ASN A 344 10.91 3.61 13.97
C ASN A 344 9.92 2.46 13.81
N SER A 345 8.68 2.77 13.43
CA SER A 345 7.63 1.76 13.21
C SER A 345 7.19 1.61 11.76
N GLY A 346 7.71 2.44 10.86
CA GLY A 346 7.27 2.48 9.47
C GLY A 346 7.89 3.63 8.69
N ILE A 347 7.53 3.71 7.41
CA ILE A 347 7.97 4.75 6.47
C ILE A 347 6.82 5.20 5.58
N SER A 348 6.92 6.43 5.08
CA SER A 348 5.94 7.02 4.17
C SER A 348 5.82 6.26 2.84
N SER A 349 6.92 5.70 2.36
CA SER A 349 6.98 4.97 1.10
C SER A 349 8.25 4.11 0.98
N PRO A 350 8.12 2.78 0.92
CA PRO A 350 9.27 1.92 0.62
C PRO A 350 9.86 2.18 -0.77
N ARG A 351 9.06 2.66 -1.73
CA ARG A 351 9.49 2.94 -3.11
C ARG A 351 10.60 4.01 -3.17
N ARG A 352 10.55 5.02 -2.29
CA ARG A 352 11.55 6.10 -2.22
C ARG A 352 12.93 5.63 -1.76
N TYR A 353 12.99 4.52 -1.04
CA TYR A 353 14.20 3.98 -0.43
C TYR A 353 14.61 2.64 -1.02
N LEU A 354 14.09 2.29 -2.19
CA LEU A 354 14.44 1.04 -2.86
C LEU A 354 15.96 0.90 -3.05
N TRP A 355 16.65 2.02 -3.29
CA TRP A 355 18.11 2.09 -3.41
C TRP A 355 18.88 1.78 -2.11
N ASP A 356 18.24 1.85 -0.94
CA ASP A 356 18.92 1.74 0.34
C ASP A 356 18.84 0.32 0.93
N GLU A 357 19.79 -0.50 0.49
CA GLU A 357 19.99 -1.87 0.96
C GLU A 357 20.85 -1.95 2.24
N THR A 358 21.23 -0.83 2.84
CA THR A 358 22.01 -0.85 4.10
C THR A 358 21.08 -1.09 5.29
N PRO A 359 21.44 -2.02 6.21
CA PRO A 359 20.73 -2.22 7.47
C PRO A 359 20.61 -0.93 8.27
N VAL A 360 19.48 -0.76 8.96
CA VAL A 360 19.27 0.39 9.83
C VAL A 360 19.98 0.21 11.16
N VAL A 361 20.45 1.32 11.75
CA VAL A 361 21.14 1.30 13.05
C VAL A 361 20.17 1.12 14.21
N GLN A 362 18.91 1.55 14.06
CA GLN A 362 17.88 1.43 15.09
C GLN A 362 16.87 0.36 14.68
N ASP A 363 16.66 -0.61 15.57
CA ASP A 363 15.72 -1.70 15.33
C ASP A 363 14.30 -1.21 15.05
N TRP A 364 13.66 -1.82 14.06
CA TRP A 364 12.25 -1.59 13.75
C TRP A 364 11.36 -2.11 14.88
N ARG A 365 10.27 -1.38 15.15
CA ARG A 365 9.31 -1.69 16.21
C ARG A 365 7.90 -1.77 15.69
N PHE A 366 7.05 -2.57 16.34
CA PHE A 366 5.62 -2.50 16.10
C PHE A 366 5.05 -1.17 16.57
N SER A 367 4.13 -0.60 15.81
CA SER A 367 3.51 0.71 16.06
C SER A 367 2.66 0.77 17.35
N GLN A 368 2.24 -0.38 17.87
CA GLN A 368 1.38 -0.49 19.05
C GLN A 368 2.19 -0.92 20.29
N MET A 369 1.85 -0.34 21.44
CA MET A 369 2.47 -0.69 22.71
C MET A 369 2.02 -2.08 23.19
N ASN A 370 2.95 -2.78 23.84
CA ASN A 370 2.59 -3.92 24.66
C ASN A 370 2.04 -3.44 26.02
N SER A 371 0.80 -3.84 26.35
CA SER A 371 0.12 -3.44 27.59
C SER A 371 0.87 -3.82 28.87
N LYS A 372 1.69 -4.88 28.84
CA LYS A 372 2.47 -5.35 30.00
C LYS A 372 3.76 -4.57 30.21
N THR A 373 4.49 -4.27 29.14
CA THR A 373 5.83 -3.65 29.23
C THR A 373 5.80 -2.14 29.03
N GLN A 374 4.67 -1.59 28.56
CA GLN A 374 4.51 -0.16 28.24
C GLN A 374 5.60 0.33 27.28
N ARG A 375 6.02 -0.52 26.33
CA ARG A 375 6.96 -0.19 25.25
C ARG A 375 6.49 -0.77 23.93
N GLU A 376 6.88 -0.13 22.83
CA GLU A 376 6.76 -0.71 21.49
C GLU A 376 7.69 -1.94 21.35
N PRO A 377 7.15 -3.14 21.08
CA PRO A 377 7.96 -4.35 20.89
C PRO A 377 8.75 -4.30 19.58
N LEU A 378 9.84 -5.06 19.50
CA LEU A 378 10.61 -5.24 18.26
C LEU A 378 9.72 -5.85 17.17
N ALA A 379 9.96 -5.47 15.92
CA ALA A 379 9.24 -5.95 14.74
C ALA A 379 9.63 -7.39 14.35
N THR A 380 9.54 -8.30 15.31
CA THR A 380 9.84 -9.73 15.18
C THR A 380 8.57 -10.53 15.50
N ALA A 381 7.94 -11.10 14.48
CA ALA A 381 6.75 -11.90 14.63
C ALA A 381 6.67 -13.05 13.62
N PHE A 382 6.00 -14.13 14.03
CA PHE A 382 5.65 -15.23 13.16
C PHE A 382 4.69 -14.76 12.03
N PRO A 383 4.78 -15.31 10.81
CA PRO A 383 5.74 -16.32 10.34
C PRO A 383 7.08 -15.75 9.88
N LEU A 384 7.13 -14.46 9.55
CA LEU A 384 8.27 -13.83 8.87
C LEU A 384 9.57 -13.89 9.68
N MET A 385 9.49 -13.90 11.02
CA MET A 385 10.69 -13.96 11.87
C MET A 385 11.56 -15.20 11.61
N ASN A 386 10.96 -16.31 11.17
CA ASN A 386 11.68 -17.56 10.88
C ASN A 386 12.04 -17.69 9.40
N LEU A 387 11.77 -16.66 8.59
CA LEU A 387 11.97 -16.68 7.14
C LEU A 387 12.98 -15.64 6.67
N MET A 388 13.40 -14.72 7.55
CA MET A 388 14.39 -13.68 7.26
C MET A 388 15.39 -13.52 8.40
N ASN A 389 16.58 -13.00 8.08
CA ASN A 389 17.61 -12.62 9.05
C ASN A 389 17.39 -11.18 9.57
N ASP A 390 18.32 -10.68 10.39
CA ASP A 390 18.32 -9.33 10.97
C ASP A 390 18.27 -8.21 9.93
N ASP A 391 18.94 -8.38 8.79
CA ASP A 391 18.98 -7.42 7.68
C ASP A 391 17.74 -7.50 6.78
N GLY A 392 16.92 -8.53 7.02
CA GLY A 392 15.68 -8.84 6.33
C GLY A 392 15.89 -9.53 4.98
N GLU A 393 17.03 -10.19 4.81
CA GLU A 393 17.29 -11.10 3.70
C GLU A 393 16.58 -12.44 3.95
N PRO A 394 15.92 -13.03 2.95
CA PRO A 394 15.27 -14.32 3.12
C PRO A 394 16.26 -15.44 3.43
N LEU A 395 16.00 -16.26 4.45
CA LEU A 395 16.96 -17.29 4.88
C LEU A 395 17.29 -18.30 3.78
N PHE A 396 16.37 -18.58 2.86
CA PHE A 396 16.63 -19.55 1.78
C PHE A 396 17.73 -19.09 0.81
N THR A 397 18.00 -17.79 0.71
CA THR A 397 19.06 -17.23 -0.15
C THR A 397 20.44 -17.33 0.50
N LEU A 398 20.51 -17.63 1.80
CA LEU A 398 21.74 -17.71 2.57
C LEU A 398 22.30 -19.14 2.61
N PRO A 399 23.64 -19.28 2.75
CA PRO A 399 24.28 -20.55 3.12
C PRO A 399 23.63 -21.14 4.37
N GLN A 400 23.54 -22.47 4.45
CA GLN A 400 22.78 -23.17 5.50
C GLN A 400 23.22 -22.82 6.93
N ASP A 401 24.52 -22.59 7.14
CA ASP A 401 25.14 -22.20 8.40
C ASP A 401 24.88 -20.73 8.80
N GLU A 402 24.45 -19.90 7.85
CA GLU A 402 24.12 -18.48 8.06
C GLU A 402 22.60 -18.23 8.18
N ARG A 403 21.76 -19.28 8.11
CA ARG A 403 20.29 -19.19 8.19
C ARG A 403 19.78 -18.96 9.61
N LEU A 404 20.18 -17.85 10.21
CA LEU A 404 19.72 -17.44 11.53
C LEU A 404 18.46 -16.59 11.42
N PRO A 405 17.37 -16.93 12.16
CA PRO A 405 16.17 -16.11 12.19
C PRO A 405 16.45 -14.73 12.79
N VAL A 406 15.55 -13.77 12.56
CA VAL A 406 15.70 -12.42 13.11
C VAL A 406 15.65 -12.40 14.64
N PHE A 407 16.63 -11.75 15.24
CA PHE A 407 16.71 -11.36 16.64
C PHE A 407 16.63 -9.84 16.80
N SER A 408 17.31 -9.10 15.91
CA SER A 408 17.36 -7.64 15.89
C SER A 408 16.85 -7.16 14.53
N PRO A 409 15.63 -6.63 14.43
CA PRO A 409 15.03 -6.28 13.14
C PRO A 409 15.66 -5.00 12.59
N GLN A 410 16.85 -5.13 12.00
CA GLN A 410 17.65 -4.06 11.40
C GLN A 410 17.44 -3.98 9.89
N TYR A 411 16.26 -4.40 9.44
CA TYR A 411 15.88 -4.47 8.04
C TYR A 411 16.26 -3.20 7.27
N SER A 412 16.93 -3.37 6.12
CA SER A 412 17.20 -2.23 5.24
C SER A 412 15.90 -1.55 4.80
N ARG A 413 15.94 -0.25 4.48
CA ARG A 413 14.73 0.45 3.99
C ARG A 413 14.24 -0.11 2.66
N SER A 414 15.13 -0.66 1.84
CA SER A 414 14.78 -1.42 0.64
C SER A 414 13.99 -2.69 0.97
N THR A 415 14.34 -3.40 2.05
CA THR A 415 13.62 -4.61 2.49
C THR A 415 12.17 -4.32 2.93
N LEU A 416 11.87 -3.11 3.40
CA LEU A 416 10.48 -2.72 3.69
C LEU A 416 9.59 -2.77 2.43
N MET A 417 10.17 -2.72 1.22
CA MET A 417 9.42 -3.01 0.00
C MET A 417 9.01 -4.49 -0.07
N THR A 418 9.88 -5.43 0.29
CA THR A 418 9.52 -6.86 0.38
C THR A 418 8.36 -7.06 1.36
N HIS A 419 8.42 -6.44 2.55
CA HIS A 419 7.32 -6.51 3.52
C HIS A 419 6.00 -5.92 2.98
N MET A 420 6.05 -4.76 2.31
CA MET A 420 4.88 -4.15 1.67
C MET A 420 4.27 -5.08 0.62
N LEU A 421 5.11 -5.70 -0.21
CA LEU A 421 4.68 -6.62 -1.26
C LEU A 421 4.12 -7.92 -0.68
N CYS A 422 4.65 -8.44 0.43
CA CYS A 422 4.05 -9.56 1.15
C CYS A 422 2.61 -9.22 1.59
N GLU A 423 2.38 -8.02 2.13
CA GLU A 423 1.04 -7.59 2.54
C GLU A 423 0.08 -7.46 1.36
N LEU A 424 0.49 -6.80 0.27
CA LEU A 424 -0.34 -6.64 -0.92
C LEU A 424 -0.67 -7.99 -1.57
N LEU A 425 0.31 -8.90 -1.61
CA LEU A 425 0.12 -10.25 -2.13
C LEU A 425 -0.82 -11.07 -1.24
N ALA A 426 -0.71 -10.98 0.09
CA ALA A 426 -1.63 -11.63 1.02
C ALA A 426 -3.08 -11.14 0.84
N GLN A 427 -3.27 -9.83 0.73
CA GLN A 427 -4.57 -9.21 0.47
C GLN A 427 -5.15 -9.67 -0.88
N ALA A 428 -4.32 -9.69 -1.94
CA ALA A 428 -4.74 -10.14 -3.26
C ALA A 428 -5.14 -11.62 -3.28
N LEU A 429 -4.31 -12.51 -2.69
CA LEU A 429 -4.59 -13.95 -2.60
C LEU A 429 -5.89 -14.24 -1.81
N GLY A 430 -6.11 -13.52 -0.71
CA GLY A 430 -7.36 -13.58 0.04
C GLY A 430 -8.55 -13.09 -0.80
N GLN A 431 -8.40 -11.98 -1.52
CA GLN A 431 -9.46 -11.38 -2.34
C GLN A 431 -9.89 -12.28 -3.50
N ILE A 432 -8.95 -12.83 -4.28
CA ILE A 432 -9.25 -13.63 -5.49
C ILE A 432 -10.04 -14.91 -5.15
N ASN A 433 -9.86 -15.46 -3.94
CA ASN A 433 -10.56 -16.65 -3.48
C ASN A 433 -11.73 -16.37 -2.52
N SER A 434 -11.94 -15.10 -2.15
CA SER A 434 -13.09 -14.69 -1.33
C SER A 434 -14.42 -15.07 -1.97
N VAL A 435 -15.39 -15.43 -1.12
CA VAL A 435 -16.75 -15.80 -1.55
C VAL A 435 -17.39 -14.65 -2.34
N ALA A 436 -17.26 -13.43 -1.84
CA ALA A 436 -17.83 -12.24 -2.47
C ALA A 436 -17.27 -12.00 -3.88
N THR A 437 -15.94 -12.07 -4.06
CA THR A 437 -15.32 -11.87 -5.39
C THR A 437 -15.75 -12.95 -6.38
N ARG A 438 -15.72 -14.22 -5.98
CA ARG A 438 -16.11 -15.34 -6.86
C ARG A 438 -17.60 -15.33 -7.22
N LEU A 439 -18.48 -14.90 -6.30
CA LEU A 439 -19.90 -14.71 -6.62
C LEU A 439 -20.11 -13.57 -7.62
N ARG A 440 -19.35 -12.48 -7.48
CA ARG A 440 -19.45 -11.30 -8.35
C ARG A 440 -18.91 -11.55 -9.75
N LEU A 441 -17.75 -12.21 -9.87
CA LEU A 441 -17.09 -12.43 -11.16
C LEU A 441 -17.56 -13.71 -11.87
N GLY A 442 -18.21 -14.64 -11.18
CA GLY A 442 -18.75 -15.87 -11.74
C GLY A 442 -17.94 -17.12 -11.37
N PHE A 443 -18.38 -18.31 -11.81
CA PHE A 443 -17.76 -19.60 -11.43
C PHE A 443 -17.49 -19.74 -9.92
N PRO A 444 -18.52 -19.65 -9.06
CA PRO A 444 -18.35 -19.57 -7.62
C PRO A 444 -17.83 -20.85 -6.96
N ALA A 445 -17.53 -21.92 -7.70
CA ALA A 445 -16.90 -23.13 -7.18
C ALA A 445 -15.44 -23.31 -7.65
N SER A 446 -14.97 -22.50 -8.60
CA SER A 446 -13.62 -22.60 -9.15
C SER A 446 -12.61 -21.84 -8.28
N PRO A 447 -11.51 -22.47 -7.84
CA PRO A 447 -10.38 -21.77 -7.25
C PRO A 447 -9.77 -20.76 -8.21
N ARG A 448 -9.27 -19.64 -7.69
CA ARG A 448 -8.43 -18.70 -8.44
C ARG A 448 -6.97 -18.96 -8.12
N GLN A 449 -6.13 -18.96 -9.14
CA GLN A 449 -4.69 -19.16 -9.02
C GLN A 449 -3.95 -18.01 -9.71
N LEU A 450 -3.08 -17.36 -8.97
CA LEU A 450 -2.25 -16.28 -9.52
C LEU A 450 -1.25 -16.89 -10.52
N ARG A 451 -1.30 -16.40 -11.76
CA ARG A 451 -0.48 -16.83 -12.89
C ARG A 451 0.66 -15.85 -13.13
N THR A 452 0.35 -14.57 -13.21
CA THR A 452 1.32 -13.51 -13.49
C THR A 452 1.10 -12.32 -12.56
N LEU A 453 2.19 -11.74 -12.09
CA LEU A 453 2.23 -10.49 -11.36
C LEU A 453 2.98 -9.44 -12.19
N ILE A 454 2.29 -8.37 -12.52
CA ILE A 454 2.75 -7.31 -13.42
C ILE A 454 2.97 -6.05 -12.59
N LEU A 455 4.20 -5.53 -12.58
CA LEU A 455 4.54 -4.26 -11.92
C LEU A 455 4.74 -3.17 -12.94
N THR A 456 4.00 -2.06 -12.83
CA THR A 456 4.27 -0.86 -13.63
C THR A 456 5.48 -0.11 -13.08
N LEU A 457 6.21 0.57 -13.96
CA LEU A 457 7.44 1.28 -13.61
C LEU A 457 7.43 2.75 -14.03
N PRO A 458 8.12 3.64 -13.27
CA PRO A 458 8.41 4.99 -13.75
C PRO A 458 9.19 4.97 -15.06
N SER A 459 9.02 6.01 -15.87
CA SER A 459 9.60 6.09 -17.21
C SER A 459 11.13 6.13 -17.17
N ALA A 460 11.75 6.85 -16.24
CA ALA A 460 13.21 6.91 -16.13
C ALA A 460 13.77 6.16 -14.91
N MET A 461 13.13 5.07 -14.49
CA MET A 461 13.68 4.25 -13.39
C MET A 461 15.03 3.63 -13.78
N PRO A 462 16.13 3.91 -13.05
CA PRO A 462 17.44 3.33 -13.35
C PRO A 462 17.43 1.79 -13.34
N LYS A 463 18.20 1.16 -14.23
CA LYS A 463 18.24 -0.31 -14.37
C LYS A 463 18.52 -1.03 -13.04
N GLN A 464 19.52 -0.57 -12.29
CA GLN A 464 19.82 -1.12 -10.98
C GLN A 464 18.63 -1.06 -10.00
N GLU A 465 17.88 0.05 -9.95
CA GLU A 465 16.67 0.12 -9.12
C GLU A 465 15.58 -0.84 -9.63
N ARG A 466 15.43 -1.00 -10.96
CA ARG A 466 14.45 -1.94 -11.54
C ARG A 466 14.75 -3.38 -11.09
N GLU A 467 16.02 -3.77 -11.07
CA GLU A 467 16.43 -5.10 -10.64
C GLU A 467 16.21 -5.31 -9.14
N ILE A 468 16.51 -4.29 -8.31
CA ILE A 468 16.17 -4.36 -6.89
C ILE A 468 14.66 -4.55 -6.72
N PHE A 469 13.81 -3.82 -7.46
CA PHE A 469 12.36 -4.00 -7.34
C PHE A 469 11.89 -5.40 -7.74
N ARG A 470 12.43 -5.94 -8.83
CA ARG A 470 12.19 -7.32 -9.28
C ARG A 470 12.54 -8.31 -8.18
N ARG A 471 13.73 -8.17 -7.60
CA ARG A 471 14.22 -9.02 -6.50
C ARG A 471 13.30 -8.93 -5.28
N ARG A 472 12.89 -7.73 -4.86
CA ARG A 472 11.95 -7.53 -3.73
C ARG A 472 10.60 -8.22 -3.94
N MET A 473 10.08 -8.21 -5.17
CA MET A 473 8.84 -8.95 -5.49
C MET A 473 9.05 -10.46 -5.48
N PHE A 474 10.16 -10.94 -6.03
CA PHE A 474 10.53 -12.36 -5.99
C PHE A 474 10.67 -12.86 -4.54
N GLU A 475 11.39 -12.12 -3.70
CA GLU A 475 11.54 -12.41 -2.27
C GLU A 475 10.17 -12.45 -1.57
N ALA A 476 9.27 -11.51 -1.87
CA ALA A 476 7.93 -11.47 -1.28
C ALA A 476 7.08 -12.69 -1.67
N ILE A 477 7.13 -13.14 -2.93
CA ILE A 477 6.46 -14.38 -3.38
C ILE A 477 7.00 -15.58 -2.60
N ALA A 478 8.34 -15.72 -2.51
CA ALA A 478 8.97 -16.82 -1.80
C ALA A 478 8.59 -16.85 -0.31
N ILE A 479 8.63 -15.69 0.35
CA ILE A 479 8.27 -15.53 1.76
C ILE A 479 6.79 -15.90 1.98
N VAL A 480 5.87 -15.38 1.15
CA VAL A 480 4.45 -15.69 1.29
C VAL A 480 4.18 -17.19 1.07
N TRP A 481 4.78 -17.80 0.04
CA TRP A 481 4.61 -19.23 -0.22
C TRP A 481 5.11 -20.11 0.92
N LYS A 482 6.25 -19.76 1.52
CA LYS A 482 6.80 -20.48 2.69
C LYS A 482 5.98 -20.23 3.95
N ALA A 483 5.56 -18.98 4.19
CA ALA A 483 4.72 -18.60 5.33
C ALA A 483 3.35 -19.29 5.33
N MET A 484 2.79 -19.53 4.13
CA MET A 484 1.53 -20.25 3.94
C MET A 484 1.69 -21.78 3.97
N GLY A 485 2.92 -22.29 4.11
CA GLY A 485 3.21 -23.73 4.03
C GLY A 485 3.03 -24.31 2.62
N TRP A 486 2.87 -23.47 1.59
CA TRP A 486 2.71 -23.94 0.21
C TRP A 486 4.00 -24.39 -0.44
N HIS A 487 5.13 -23.99 0.13
CA HIS A 487 6.46 -24.42 -0.26
C HIS A 487 7.28 -24.76 0.99
N PRO A 488 8.08 -25.84 1.02
CA PRO A 488 8.86 -26.22 2.20
C PRO A 488 9.80 -25.10 2.65
N GLN A 489 9.88 -24.85 3.95
CA GLN A 489 10.60 -23.69 4.50
C GLN A 489 12.09 -23.68 4.16
N ASP A 490 12.78 -24.82 4.29
CA ASP A 490 14.23 -24.93 4.10
C ASP A 490 14.68 -25.14 2.65
N GLU A 491 13.75 -25.48 1.77
CA GLU A 491 14.03 -25.72 0.36
C GLU A 491 14.32 -24.41 -0.39
N ASP A 492 15.12 -24.49 -1.44
CA ASP A 492 15.43 -23.34 -2.29
C ASP A 492 14.20 -22.97 -3.17
N PHE A 493 14.13 -21.73 -3.64
CA PHE A 493 13.03 -21.15 -4.42
C PHE A 493 13.49 -20.49 -5.75
N VAL A 494 14.80 -20.42 -6.00
CA VAL A 494 15.40 -19.62 -7.09
C VAL A 494 15.03 -20.12 -8.48
N THR A 495 15.09 -21.43 -8.73
CA THR A 495 14.89 -22.01 -10.06
C THR A 495 13.48 -22.55 -10.26
N ARG A 496 13.03 -22.65 -11.51
CA ARG A 496 11.69 -23.22 -11.80
C ARG A 496 11.50 -24.63 -11.27
N LYS A 497 12.54 -25.48 -11.39
CA LYS A 497 12.54 -26.85 -10.85
C LYS A 497 12.33 -26.90 -9.34
N GLN A 498 12.84 -25.91 -8.61
CA GLN A 498 12.64 -25.79 -7.17
C GLN A 498 11.23 -25.29 -6.86
N GLN A 499 10.74 -24.30 -7.62
CA GLN A 499 9.38 -23.79 -7.50
C GLN A 499 8.31 -24.87 -7.75
N ASP A 500 8.58 -25.86 -8.61
CA ASP A 500 7.70 -27.00 -8.87
C ASP A 500 7.45 -27.89 -7.63
N LYS A 501 8.21 -27.73 -6.54
CA LYS A 501 7.93 -28.36 -5.23
C LYS A 501 6.75 -27.72 -4.50
N SER A 502 6.24 -26.59 -4.97
CA SER A 502 5.15 -25.86 -4.33
C SER A 502 3.81 -26.51 -4.66
N VAL A 503 2.93 -26.64 -3.67
CA VAL A 503 1.56 -27.18 -3.87
C VAL A 503 0.64 -26.16 -4.56
N VAL A 504 0.94 -24.87 -4.41
CA VAL A 504 0.30 -23.78 -5.15
C VAL A 504 1.28 -23.27 -6.21
N PRO A 505 0.88 -23.18 -7.50
CA PRO A 505 1.75 -22.70 -8.57
C PRO A 505 2.35 -21.32 -8.28
N VAL A 506 3.65 -21.16 -8.52
CA VAL A 506 4.36 -19.87 -8.33
C VAL A 506 4.14 -18.98 -9.56
N PRO A 507 3.69 -17.72 -9.38
CA PRO A 507 3.42 -16.80 -10.47
C PRO A 507 4.70 -16.27 -11.12
N GLU A 508 4.59 -15.88 -12.40
CA GLU A 508 5.66 -15.17 -13.12
C GLU A 508 5.64 -13.67 -12.78
N ILE A 509 6.80 -13.00 -12.87
CA ILE A 509 6.93 -11.55 -12.63
C ILE A 509 7.20 -10.85 -13.97
N GLN A 510 6.38 -9.87 -14.31
CA GLN A 510 6.48 -9.04 -15.52
C GLN A 510 6.67 -7.56 -15.16
N MET A 511 7.54 -6.87 -15.89
CA MET A 511 7.98 -5.50 -15.59
C MET A 511 8.38 -4.73 -16.86
N GLU A 512 7.71 -4.98 -17.99
CA GLU A 512 8.02 -4.36 -19.28
C GLU A 512 7.43 -2.95 -19.44
N TRP A 513 6.29 -2.67 -18.80
CA TRP A 513 5.50 -1.47 -19.10
C TRP A 513 5.74 -0.31 -18.13
N ASP A 514 5.92 0.89 -18.70
CA ASP A 514 6.01 2.12 -17.93
C ASP A 514 4.67 2.85 -17.76
N GLU A 515 4.57 3.59 -16.66
CA GLU A 515 3.37 4.30 -16.21
C GLU A 515 2.87 5.32 -17.26
N ALA A 516 3.79 6.08 -17.88
CA ALA A 516 3.42 7.12 -18.84
C ALA A 516 2.85 6.55 -20.15
N SER A 517 3.44 5.47 -20.68
CA SER A 517 2.93 4.76 -21.86
C SER A 517 1.61 4.07 -21.60
N CYS A 518 1.41 3.52 -20.40
CA CYS A 518 0.14 2.93 -19.98
C CYS A 518 -1.01 3.95 -20.02
N GLY A 519 -0.77 5.19 -19.58
CA GLY A 519 -1.76 6.26 -19.67
C GLY A 519 -2.21 6.56 -21.10
N GLN A 520 -1.32 6.46 -22.09
CA GLN A 520 -1.66 6.63 -23.51
C GLN A 520 -2.60 5.54 -24.00
N LEU A 521 -2.42 4.30 -23.54
CA LEU A 521 -3.23 3.17 -23.97
C LEU A 521 -4.68 3.28 -23.48
N VAL A 522 -4.90 3.79 -22.27
CA VAL A 522 -6.26 4.09 -21.75
C VAL A 522 -7.00 5.05 -22.68
N TRP A 523 -6.34 6.14 -23.08
CA TRP A 523 -6.92 7.13 -24.00
C TRP A 523 -7.15 6.55 -25.39
N LEU A 524 -6.14 5.86 -25.97
CA LEU A 524 -6.25 5.23 -27.29
C LEU A 524 -7.39 4.22 -27.36
N TYR A 525 -7.52 3.35 -26.36
CA TYR A 525 -8.59 2.37 -26.30
C TYR A 525 -9.96 3.07 -26.21
N ASN A 526 -10.09 4.07 -25.34
CA ASN A 526 -11.34 4.80 -25.17
C ASN A 526 -11.77 5.52 -26.46
N GLU A 527 -10.84 6.21 -27.12
CA GLU A 527 -11.13 6.90 -28.38
C GLU A 527 -11.48 5.89 -29.48
N ALA A 528 -10.62 4.90 -29.72
CA ALA A 528 -10.82 3.93 -30.80
C ALA A 528 -12.13 3.13 -30.63
N ILE A 529 -12.40 2.62 -29.44
CA ILE A 529 -13.52 1.70 -29.19
C ILE A 529 -14.78 2.43 -28.74
N SER A 530 -14.68 3.31 -27.75
CA SER A 530 -15.88 3.92 -27.16
C SER A 530 -16.37 5.11 -27.97
N ARG A 531 -15.48 6.00 -28.44
CA ARG A 531 -15.89 7.20 -29.19
C ARG A 531 -16.10 6.95 -30.68
N PHE A 532 -15.17 6.24 -31.32
CA PHE A 532 -15.21 5.97 -32.76
C PHE A 532 -15.83 4.62 -33.11
N GLY A 533 -16.32 3.85 -32.13
CA GLY A 533 -17.06 2.61 -32.36
C GLY A 533 -16.25 1.50 -33.06
N GLY A 534 -14.92 1.53 -32.95
CA GLY A 534 -13.99 0.63 -33.64
C GLY A 534 -13.45 1.19 -34.97
N GLN A 535 -13.84 2.39 -35.40
CA GLN A 535 -13.36 3.03 -36.63
C GLN A 535 -12.00 3.73 -36.41
N THR A 536 -10.96 2.95 -36.14
CA THR A 536 -9.62 3.45 -35.78
C THR A 536 -8.99 4.36 -36.85
N GLU A 537 -9.24 4.11 -38.14
CA GLU A 537 -8.73 4.98 -39.22
C GLU A 537 -9.32 6.39 -39.17
N ALA A 538 -10.64 6.49 -38.95
CA ALA A 538 -11.33 7.77 -38.83
C ALA A 538 -10.85 8.54 -37.59
N PHE A 539 -10.61 7.82 -36.49
CA PHE A 539 -10.00 8.36 -35.28
C PHE A 539 -8.64 8.99 -35.58
N PHE A 540 -7.71 8.25 -36.18
CA PHE A 540 -6.36 8.75 -36.48
C PHE A 540 -6.41 9.93 -37.46
N ALA A 541 -7.22 9.84 -38.52
CA ALA A 541 -7.34 10.91 -39.51
C ALA A 541 -7.92 12.20 -38.92
N SER A 542 -8.84 12.10 -37.95
CA SER A 542 -9.43 13.26 -37.28
C SER A 542 -8.44 14.02 -36.39
N LEU A 543 -7.45 13.30 -35.82
CA LEU A 543 -6.49 13.89 -34.90
C LEU A 543 -5.12 14.18 -35.51
N ALA A 544 -4.77 13.59 -36.66
CA ALA A 544 -3.52 13.92 -37.33
C ALA A 544 -3.44 15.42 -37.63
N ARG A 545 -2.31 16.04 -37.28
CA ARG A 545 -2.08 17.45 -37.58
C ARG A 545 -1.74 17.66 -39.06
N PRO A 546 -2.40 18.61 -39.76
CA PRO A 546 -2.11 18.88 -41.17
C PRO A 546 -0.77 19.59 -41.37
N ASP A 547 -0.24 20.25 -40.33
CA ASP A 547 1.03 20.96 -40.36
C ASP A 547 2.24 20.04 -40.07
N ARG A 548 2.00 18.76 -39.71
CA ARG A 548 3.07 17.78 -39.57
C ARG A 548 3.26 17.02 -40.88
N GLU A 549 4.47 17.11 -41.44
CA GLU A 549 4.84 16.32 -42.61
C GLU A 549 4.74 14.81 -42.28
N PRO A 550 4.09 14.01 -43.15
CA PRO A 550 4.04 12.56 -42.99
C PRO A 550 5.45 11.96 -43.14
N GLU A 551 5.71 10.87 -42.41
CA GLU A 551 6.95 10.10 -42.60
C GLU A 551 7.05 9.59 -44.05
N PRO A 552 8.25 9.52 -44.65
CA PRO A 552 8.42 9.02 -46.01
C PRO A 552 7.79 7.63 -46.19
N GLY A 553 6.85 7.52 -47.13
CA GLY A 553 6.12 6.27 -47.40
C GLY A 553 4.89 6.01 -46.52
N SER A 554 4.57 6.89 -45.56
CA SER A 554 3.35 6.82 -44.77
C SER A 554 2.18 7.57 -45.41
N GLN A 555 0.97 7.03 -45.29
CA GLN A 555 -0.24 7.74 -45.72
C GLN A 555 -0.65 8.78 -44.66
N PRO A 556 -1.00 10.03 -45.07
CA PRO A 556 -1.54 11.02 -44.16
C PRO A 556 -2.76 10.50 -43.40
N GLY A 557 -2.88 10.85 -42.11
CA GLY A 557 -4.01 10.43 -41.28
C GLY A 557 -3.97 9.00 -40.75
N ARG A 558 -2.90 8.22 -41.02
CA ARG A 558 -2.71 6.86 -40.46
C ARG A 558 -1.70 6.79 -39.31
N ALA A 559 -1.24 7.93 -38.81
CA ALA A 559 -0.20 8.01 -37.78
C ALA A 559 -0.47 9.12 -36.77
N LEU A 560 -0.23 8.84 -35.49
CA LEU A 560 -0.32 9.82 -34.40
C LEU A 560 0.95 9.80 -33.54
N ARG A 561 1.47 10.97 -33.19
CA ARG A 561 2.47 11.15 -32.15
C ARG A 561 1.79 11.65 -30.90
N VAL A 562 1.76 10.83 -29.86
CA VAL A 562 1.09 11.14 -28.61
C VAL A 562 2.15 11.29 -27.54
N ALA A 563 2.10 12.43 -26.84
CA ALA A 563 2.86 12.65 -25.63
C ALA A 563 1.97 12.40 -24.41
N SER A 564 2.55 11.89 -23.32
CA SER A 564 1.93 11.86 -22.01
C SER A 564 2.89 12.42 -20.96
N ILE A 565 2.36 13.21 -20.03
CA ILE A 565 3.04 13.61 -18.78
C ILE A 565 2.22 13.03 -17.63
N ASP A 566 2.83 12.12 -16.87
CA ASP A 566 2.29 11.58 -15.62
C ASP A 566 2.96 12.24 -14.43
N ILE A 567 2.19 13.01 -13.66
CA ILE A 567 2.69 13.66 -12.45
C ILE A 567 2.24 12.83 -11.25
N GLY A 568 3.12 11.96 -10.75
CA GLY A 568 2.89 11.17 -9.55
C GLY A 568 3.05 11.99 -8.26
N GLY A 569 3.09 11.28 -7.15
CA GLY A 569 3.44 11.90 -5.86
C GLY A 569 4.95 12.12 -5.66
N GLY A 570 5.80 11.31 -6.28
CA GLY A 570 7.26 11.43 -6.16
C GLY A 570 8.05 11.43 -7.46
N THR A 571 7.40 11.20 -8.60
CA THR A 571 8.03 11.30 -9.93
C THR A 571 7.13 12.02 -10.92
N THR A 572 7.75 12.75 -11.85
CA THR A 572 7.09 13.26 -13.07
C THR A 572 7.68 12.50 -14.24
N ASP A 573 6.86 11.72 -14.92
CA ASP A 573 7.26 10.78 -15.96
C ASP A 573 6.65 11.19 -17.30
N MET A 574 7.36 10.93 -18.40
CA MET A 574 6.93 11.31 -19.75
C MET A 574 7.26 10.23 -20.77
N ALA A 575 6.35 10.02 -21.71
CA ALA A 575 6.56 9.22 -22.91
C ALA A 575 6.04 9.95 -24.16
N ILE A 576 6.75 9.81 -25.28
CA ILE A 576 6.31 10.20 -26.63
C ILE A 576 6.33 8.95 -27.49
N THR A 577 5.17 8.56 -27.98
CA THR A 577 5.00 7.36 -28.80
C THR A 577 4.43 7.73 -30.16
N HIS A 578 5.04 7.21 -31.22
CA HIS A 578 4.49 7.22 -32.57
C HIS A 578 3.64 5.98 -32.78
N TYR A 579 2.35 6.15 -32.95
CA TYR A 579 1.40 5.09 -33.25
C TYR A 579 1.12 5.09 -34.75
N GLN A 580 1.36 3.94 -35.39
CA GLN A 580 1.15 3.75 -36.82
C GLN A 580 0.10 2.66 -37.06
N LEU A 581 -0.85 2.94 -37.96
CA LEU A 581 -1.77 1.93 -38.47
C LEU A 581 -1.10 1.11 -39.58
N ASP A 582 -1.30 -0.21 -39.56
CA ASP A 582 -0.87 -1.11 -40.64
C ASP A 582 -1.77 -0.99 -41.89
N ASP A 583 -1.50 -1.81 -42.91
CA ASP A 583 -2.28 -1.86 -44.17
C ASP A 583 -3.60 -2.64 -44.05
N GLY A 584 -4.04 -2.96 -42.82
CA GLY A 584 -5.37 -3.51 -42.57
C GLY A 584 -6.49 -2.56 -43.06
N SER A 585 -7.71 -3.09 -43.20
CA SER A 585 -8.87 -2.29 -43.62
C SER A 585 -10.07 -2.50 -42.69
N GLY A 586 -10.88 -1.45 -42.54
CA GLY A 586 -12.08 -1.47 -41.69
C GLY A 586 -11.74 -1.72 -40.22
N ASN A 587 -12.42 -2.70 -39.60
CA ASN A 587 -12.24 -3.03 -38.17
C ASN A 587 -11.02 -3.94 -37.90
N ASN A 588 -10.22 -4.28 -38.92
CA ASN A 588 -9.07 -5.19 -38.79
C ASN A 588 -7.72 -4.47 -38.90
N VAL A 589 -7.69 -3.19 -38.58
CA VAL A 589 -6.46 -2.38 -38.58
C VAL A 589 -5.71 -2.61 -37.27
N LYS A 590 -4.39 -2.77 -37.36
CA LYS A 590 -3.51 -2.93 -36.19
C LYS A 590 -2.77 -1.63 -35.89
N ILE A 591 -2.75 -1.26 -34.61
CA ILE A 591 -1.98 -0.14 -34.08
C ILE A 591 -0.60 -0.67 -33.64
N THR A 592 0.46 -0.12 -34.21
CA THR A 592 1.86 -0.44 -33.88
C THR A 592 2.50 0.76 -33.18
N PRO A 593 2.91 0.64 -31.91
CA PRO A 593 3.61 1.70 -31.19
C PRO A 593 5.11 1.70 -31.52
N GLN A 594 5.70 2.88 -31.58
CA GLN A 594 7.14 3.11 -31.58
C GLN A 594 7.46 4.20 -30.55
N LEU A 595 8.08 3.84 -29.44
CA LEU A 595 8.51 4.80 -28.42
C LEU A 595 9.64 5.68 -28.98
N LEU A 596 9.38 6.97 -29.16
CA LEU A 596 10.35 7.93 -29.70
C LEU A 596 11.23 8.51 -28.59
N PHE A 597 10.63 8.85 -27.46
CA PHE A 597 11.31 9.49 -26.35
C PHE A 597 10.62 9.14 -25.03
N ARG A 598 11.39 8.95 -23.97
CA ARG A 598 10.91 8.80 -22.59
C ARG A 598 11.83 9.55 -21.67
N GLU A 599 11.31 10.11 -20.59
CA GLU A 599 12.08 10.74 -19.52
C GLU A 599 11.33 10.66 -18.19
N GLY A 600 12.02 10.87 -17.08
CA GLY A 600 11.40 10.99 -15.77
C GLY A 600 12.27 11.70 -14.75
N PHE A 601 11.63 12.44 -13.84
CA PHE A 601 12.28 13.25 -12.82
C PHE A 601 11.75 12.89 -11.43
N LYS A 602 12.63 12.90 -10.42
CA LYS A 602 12.28 12.62 -9.02
C LYS A 602 11.72 13.86 -8.29
N VAL A 603 10.92 14.66 -9.00
CA VAL A 603 10.23 15.87 -8.52
C VAL A 603 8.78 15.80 -8.96
N ALA A 604 7.83 15.94 -8.02
CA ALA A 604 6.41 15.79 -8.32
C ALA A 604 5.46 16.44 -7.29
N GLY A 605 4.33 15.77 -6.98
CA GLY A 605 3.29 16.28 -6.09
C GLY A 605 3.71 16.52 -4.63
N ASP A 606 4.52 15.63 -4.05
CA ASP A 606 4.97 15.78 -2.66
C ASP A 606 5.94 16.96 -2.50
N ASP A 607 6.72 17.29 -3.54
CA ASP A 607 7.59 18.47 -3.55
C ASP A 607 6.76 19.76 -3.72
N THR A 608 5.67 19.70 -4.48
CA THR A 608 4.69 20.79 -4.56
C THR A 608 4.01 21.04 -3.19
N LEU A 609 3.69 19.97 -2.45
CA LEU A 609 3.19 20.07 -1.08
C LEU A 609 4.23 20.72 -0.15
N LEU A 610 5.50 20.32 -0.25
CA LEU A 610 6.57 20.93 0.53
C LEU A 610 6.73 22.42 0.20
N ASP A 611 6.68 22.80 -1.08
CA ASP A 611 6.72 24.20 -1.51
C ASP A 611 5.56 25.01 -0.90
N VAL A 612 4.35 24.44 -0.85
CA VAL A 612 3.19 25.08 -0.19
C VAL A 612 3.42 25.25 1.31
N ILE A 613 3.93 24.21 1.99
CA ILE A 613 4.25 24.28 3.43
C ILE A 613 5.28 25.39 3.70
N GLN A 614 6.34 25.44 2.89
CA GLN A 614 7.44 26.39 3.05
C GLN A 614 7.05 27.83 2.71
N ARG A 615 6.20 28.04 1.70
CA ARG A 615 5.81 29.38 1.23
C ARG A 615 4.68 30.01 2.03
N TYR A 616 3.77 29.21 2.58
CA TYR A 616 2.53 29.72 3.16
C TYR A 616 2.33 29.32 4.61
N VAL A 617 2.55 28.04 4.96
CA VAL A 617 2.24 27.52 6.30
C VAL A 617 3.29 27.95 7.33
N LEU A 618 4.58 27.69 7.04
CA LEU A 618 5.66 28.05 7.97
C LEU A 618 5.78 29.57 8.19
N PRO A 619 5.67 30.44 7.16
CA PRO A 619 5.70 31.89 7.36
C PRO A 619 4.52 32.41 8.19
N ALA A 620 3.32 31.83 8.05
CA ALA A 620 2.17 32.19 8.89
C ALA A 620 2.42 31.88 10.36
N LEU A 621 2.92 30.68 10.67
CA LEU A 621 3.30 30.29 12.03
C LEU A 621 4.40 31.19 12.60
N GLN A 622 5.46 31.43 11.83
CA GLN A 622 6.58 32.28 12.25
C GLN A 622 6.12 33.72 12.53
N THR A 623 5.28 34.29 11.67
CA THR A 623 4.70 35.63 11.86
C THR A 623 3.87 35.70 13.15
N GLN A 624 3.08 34.66 13.43
CA GLN A 624 2.27 34.63 14.64
C GLN A 624 3.12 34.49 15.90
N LEU A 625 4.17 33.66 15.88
CA LEU A 625 5.14 33.53 16.98
C LEU A 625 5.81 34.89 17.28
N GLN A 626 6.21 35.64 16.25
CA GLN A 626 6.77 36.99 16.41
C GLN A 626 5.77 37.97 17.02
N LYS A 627 4.51 37.96 16.57
CA LYS A 627 3.44 38.80 17.14
C LYS A 627 3.15 38.49 18.61
N SER A 628 3.36 37.24 19.03
CA SER A 628 3.27 36.81 20.43
C SER A 628 4.48 37.20 21.29
N GLY A 629 5.46 37.90 20.74
CA GLY A 629 6.60 38.45 21.49
C GLY A 629 7.88 37.59 21.45
N ILE A 630 7.93 36.52 20.66
CA ILE A 630 9.15 35.69 20.51
C ILE A 630 10.15 36.45 19.63
N ALA A 631 11.29 36.83 20.21
CA ALA A 631 12.30 37.68 19.56
C ALA A 631 12.99 37.01 18.37
N ASP A 632 13.35 35.72 18.49
CA ASP A 632 14.01 34.94 17.44
C ASP A 632 13.17 33.72 17.04
N ALA A 633 12.02 34.00 16.42
CA ALA A 633 11.14 32.95 15.90
C ALA A 633 11.83 32.09 14.84
N SER A 634 12.74 32.66 14.04
CA SER A 634 13.47 31.92 13.00
C SER A 634 14.35 30.82 13.60
N LEU A 635 15.07 31.10 14.70
CA LEU A 635 15.88 30.11 15.40
C LEU A 635 15.01 29.01 16.02
N LEU A 636 13.88 29.37 16.61
CA LEU A 636 12.92 28.41 17.16
C LEU A 636 12.37 27.48 16.06
N MET A 637 11.94 28.05 14.94
CA MET A 637 11.47 27.29 13.78
C MET A 637 12.55 26.34 13.24
N ALA A 638 13.80 26.81 13.13
CA ALA A 638 14.93 25.98 12.71
C ALA A 638 15.22 24.83 13.70
N SER A 639 15.05 25.06 15.00
CA SER A 639 15.23 24.03 16.03
C SER A 639 14.12 22.98 16.01
N LEU A 640 12.86 23.39 15.76
CA LEU A 640 11.71 22.49 15.77
C LEU A 640 11.54 21.73 14.46
N PHE A 641 11.78 22.40 13.33
CA PHE A 641 11.37 21.95 12.00
C PHE A 641 12.51 21.89 10.99
N GLY A 642 13.71 22.31 11.36
CA GLY A 642 14.91 22.17 10.54
C GLY A 642 15.62 20.84 10.76
N ASP A 643 16.62 20.56 9.92
CA ASP A 643 17.54 19.46 10.15
C ASP A 643 18.55 19.83 11.24
N SER A 644 18.58 19.00 12.28
CA SER A 644 19.48 19.13 13.42
C SER A 644 20.55 18.03 13.45
N GLY A 645 20.55 17.11 12.49
CA GLY A 645 21.40 15.91 12.47
C GLY A 645 21.14 14.94 13.64
N ARG A 646 20.11 15.19 14.46
CA ARG A 646 19.73 14.35 15.61
C ARG A 646 18.88 13.17 15.14
N ILE A 647 19.15 11.98 15.69
CA ILE A 647 18.41 10.73 15.47
C ILE A 647 17.71 10.28 16.77
N ASP A 648 17.39 11.23 17.65
CA ASP A 648 16.78 10.99 18.96
C ASP A 648 15.25 11.13 18.91
N THR A 649 14.59 11.06 20.07
CA THR A 649 13.13 11.21 20.22
C THR A 649 12.59 12.52 19.66
N GLN A 650 13.40 13.59 19.58
CA GLN A 650 12.97 14.85 18.97
C GLN A 650 12.80 14.73 17.45
N ALA A 651 13.60 13.88 16.80
CA ALA A 651 13.46 13.61 15.36
C ALA A 651 12.10 12.94 15.06
N VAL A 652 11.68 12.00 15.91
CA VAL A 652 10.37 11.35 15.78
C VAL A 652 9.23 12.34 15.99
N LEU A 653 9.32 13.20 17.02
CA LEU A 653 8.29 14.23 17.27
C LEU A 653 8.24 15.26 16.15
N ARG A 654 9.37 15.64 15.56
CA ARG A 654 9.42 16.50 14.36
C ARG A 654 8.72 15.84 13.17
N GLN A 655 9.00 14.56 12.90
CA GLN A 655 8.30 13.79 11.88
C GLN A 655 6.79 13.76 12.14
N GLN A 656 6.38 13.51 13.39
CA GLN A 656 4.97 13.48 13.78
C GLN A 656 4.30 14.85 13.64
N THR A 657 5.01 15.96 13.92
CA THR A 657 4.49 17.31 13.64
C THR A 657 4.28 17.51 12.14
N ALA A 658 5.22 17.11 11.28
CA ALA A 658 5.03 17.22 9.84
C ALA A 658 3.80 16.43 9.37
N LEU A 659 3.63 15.19 9.86
CA LEU A 659 2.52 14.30 9.50
C LEU A 659 1.16 14.78 10.03
N GLN A 660 1.10 15.31 11.25
CA GLN A 660 -0.16 15.61 11.94
C GLN A 660 -0.57 17.09 11.84
N LEU A 661 0.36 17.99 11.54
CA LEU A 661 0.11 19.44 11.45
C LEU A 661 0.34 19.98 10.03
N PHE A 662 1.57 19.89 9.51
CA PHE A 662 1.91 20.59 8.26
C PHE A 662 1.33 19.95 7.01
N MET A 663 1.40 18.61 6.89
CA MET A 663 0.85 17.92 5.72
C MET A 663 -0.67 18.09 5.60
N PRO A 664 -1.49 17.92 6.66
CA PRO A 664 -2.93 18.16 6.55
C PRO A 664 -3.28 19.59 6.15
N ILE A 665 -2.61 20.60 6.73
CA ILE A 665 -2.82 22.01 6.37
C ILE A 665 -2.41 22.26 4.92
N GLY A 666 -1.25 21.77 4.48
CA GLY A 666 -0.80 21.89 3.09
C GLY A 666 -1.74 21.23 2.09
N HIS A 667 -2.27 20.04 2.42
CA HIS A 667 -3.29 19.38 1.61
C HIS A 667 -4.61 20.15 1.58
N ALA A 668 -5.03 20.78 2.68
CA ALA A 668 -6.22 21.63 2.70
C ALA A 668 -6.07 22.85 1.77
N ILE A 669 -4.88 23.48 1.74
CA ILE A 669 -4.57 24.56 0.79
C ILE A 669 -4.65 24.05 -0.65
N LEU A 670 -4.00 22.94 -0.97
CA LEU A 670 -4.01 22.37 -2.33
C LEU A 670 -5.41 21.98 -2.78
N ALA A 671 -6.23 21.39 -1.90
CA ALA A 671 -7.61 21.01 -2.19
C ALA A 671 -8.51 22.25 -2.40
N ALA A 672 -8.32 23.30 -1.60
CA ALA A 672 -9.02 24.57 -1.78
C ALA A 672 -8.61 25.25 -3.10
N TRP A 673 -7.33 25.18 -3.48
CA TRP A 673 -6.86 25.69 -4.76
C TRP A 673 -7.41 24.88 -5.94
N GLU A 674 -7.42 23.54 -5.85
CA GLU A 674 -7.99 22.66 -6.89
C GLU A 674 -9.48 22.93 -7.13
N SER A 675 -10.23 23.27 -6.08
CA SER A 675 -11.67 23.56 -6.15
C SER A 675 -12.00 25.03 -6.43
N SER A 676 -10.99 25.90 -6.57
CA SER A 676 -11.18 27.33 -6.77
C SER A 676 -11.66 27.69 -8.19
N ASP A 677 -12.38 28.81 -8.29
CA ASP A 677 -12.66 29.44 -9.58
C ASP A 677 -11.43 30.25 -10.01
N VAL A 678 -10.80 29.83 -11.10
CA VAL A 678 -9.58 30.46 -11.64
C VAL A 678 -9.81 31.85 -12.20
N ASP A 679 -11.06 32.20 -12.51
CA ASP A 679 -11.43 33.51 -13.03
C ASP A 679 -11.75 34.52 -11.93
N ASP A 680 -11.87 34.08 -10.66
CA ASP A 680 -12.08 34.96 -9.51
C ASP A 680 -10.75 35.46 -8.92
N PRO A 681 -10.39 36.75 -9.07
CA PRO A 681 -9.15 37.29 -8.53
C PRO A 681 -9.11 37.38 -7.00
N LEU A 682 -10.27 37.24 -6.34
CA LEU A 682 -10.40 37.24 -4.88
C LEU A 682 -10.39 35.82 -4.31
N ALA A 683 -10.31 34.78 -5.15
CA ALA A 683 -10.23 33.41 -4.70
C ALA A 683 -8.98 33.19 -3.81
N GLY A 684 -9.22 32.61 -2.63
CA GLY A 684 -8.19 32.35 -1.65
C GLY A 684 -8.71 31.56 -0.47
N LEU A 685 -7.81 31.24 0.45
CA LEU A 685 -8.10 30.55 1.70
C LEU A 685 -7.85 31.50 2.87
N HIS A 686 -8.90 31.76 3.66
CA HIS A 686 -8.82 32.48 4.93
C HIS A 686 -9.34 31.58 6.03
N ALA A 687 -8.45 31.04 6.84
CA ALA A 687 -8.76 30.07 7.89
C ALA A 687 -7.73 30.15 9.00
N THR A 688 -8.00 29.50 10.13
CA THR A 688 -6.98 29.23 11.15
C THR A 688 -6.38 27.83 10.96
N PHE A 689 -5.26 27.53 11.62
CA PHE A 689 -4.72 26.17 11.65
C PHE A 689 -5.75 25.17 12.19
N GLY A 690 -6.50 25.55 13.23
CA GLY A 690 -7.55 24.70 13.80
C GLY A 690 -8.66 24.34 12.81
N ASP A 691 -9.08 25.28 11.96
CA ASP A 691 -10.15 25.08 10.97
C ASP A 691 -9.76 24.07 9.88
N LEU A 692 -8.46 23.93 9.59
CA LEU A 692 -7.95 23.12 8.49
C LEU A 692 -7.54 21.70 8.91
N LEU A 693 -7.49 21.42 10.21
CA LEU A 693 -7.06 20.12 10.72
C LEU A 693 -8.27 19.17 10.84
N PRO A 694 -8.20 17.97 10.22
CA PRO A 694 -9.28 16.97 10.35
C PRO A 694 -9.36 16.39 11.76
N GLN A 695 -8.25 16.39 12.50
CA GLN A 695 -8.14 15.95 13.88
C GLN A 695 -7.00 16.71 14.57
N LYS A 696 -7.09 16.85 15.90
CA LYS A 696 -6.00 17.48 16.67
C LYS A 696 -4.76 16.58 16.69
N PRO A 697 -3.54 17.16 16.68
CA PRO A 697 -2.32 16.41 16.90
C PRO A 697 -2.34 15.69 18.26
N THR A 698 -1.58 14.60 18.37
CA THR A 698 -1.46 13.84 19.60
C THR A 698 -0.88 14.69 20.72
N ARG A 699 -1.18 14.29 21.97
CA ARG A 699 -0.71 15.01 23.16
C ARG A 699 0.81 15.19 23.18
N ASN A 700 1.58 14.21 22.70
CA ASN A 700 3.04 14.29 22.69
C ASN A 700 3.55 15.34 21.69
N VAL A 701 2.95 15.43 20.50
CA VAL A 701 3.25 16.48 19.53
C VAL A 701 2.89 17.86 20.10
N MET A 702 1.70 17.99 20.71
CA MET A 702 1.29 19.26 21.34
C MET A 702 2.24 19.66 22.47
N ASN A 703 2.63 18.73 23.35
CA ASN A 703 3.58 19.01 24.43
C ASN A 703 4.96 19.43 23.89
N TYR A 704 5.45 18.75 22.86
CA TYR A 704 6.73 19.06 22.22
C TYR A 704 6.77 20.50 21.69
N LEU A 705 5.71 20.91 20.99
CA LEU A 705 5.58 22.27 20.48
C LEU A 705 5.41 23.29 21.62
N GLN A 706 4.48 23.02 22.54
CA GLN A 706 4.16 23.94 23.63
C GLN A 706 5.38 24.19 24.53
N GLN A 707 6.13 23.16 24.90
CA GLN A 707 7.32 23.32 25.76
C GLN A 707 8.37 24.24 25.13
N ALA A 708 8.61 24.09 23.82
CA ALA A 708 9.58 24.92 23.12
C ALA A 708 9.10 26.37 22.94
N ILE A 709 7.80 26.55 22.66
CA ILE A 709 7.18 27.88 22.50
C ILE A 709 7.12 28.60 23.85
N ASP A 710 6.64 27.95 24.91
CA ASP A 710 6.56 28.52 26.26
C ASP A 710 7.92 28.97 26.79
N HIS A 711 8.97 28.20 26.51
CA HIS A 711 10.33 28.58 26.88
C HIS A 711 10.83 29.82 26.14
N ALA A 712 10.38 30.02 24.90
CA ALA A 712 10.77 31.15 24.06
C ALA A 712 9.90 32.41 24.29
N LEU A 713 8.74 32.28 24.94
CA LEU A 713 7.84 33.39 25.24
C LEU A 713 8.40 34.29 26.35
N PRO A 714 8.18 35.63 26.27
CA PRO A 714 8.50 36.53 27.37
C PRO A 714 7.74 36.17 28.66
N ALA A 715 8.37 36.36 29.82
CA ALA A 715 7.74 36.07 31.11
C ALA A 715 6.45 36.91 31.30
N GLY A 716 5.35 36.22 31.66
CA GLY A 716 4.03 36.84 31.85
C GLY A 716 3.20 37.04 30.57
N SER A 717 3.66 36.52 29.42
CA SER A 717 2.86 36.49 28.19
C SER A 717 1.69 35.50 28.30
N ASP A 718 0.62 35.73 27.55
CA ASP A 718 -0.46 34.77 27.38
C ASP A 718 0.04 33.49 26.70
N ALA A 719 -0.62 32.36 26.97
CA ALA A 719 -0.29 31.10 26.34
C ALA A 719 -0.52 31.16 24.82
N PHE A 720 0.44 30.68 24.03
CA PHE A 720 0.31 30.63 22.58
C PHE A 720 -0.70 29.55 22.16
N ASP A 721 -1.74 29.94 21.41
CA ASP A 721 -2.68 29.00 20.82
C ASP A 721 -2.29 28.66 19.38
N LEU A 722 -1.74 27.46 19.18
CA LEU A 722 -1.35 26.93 17.88
C LEU A 722 -2.53 26.86 16.90
N PHE A 723 -3.75 26.58 17.39
CA PHE A 723 -4.91 26.41 16.52
C PHE A 723 -5.46 27.75 16.04
N ALA A 724 -5.20 28.84 16.76
CA ALA A 724 -5.63 30.19 16.40
C ALA A 724 -4.70 30.89 15.40
N VAL A 725 -3.62 30.23 14.94
CA VAL A 725 -2.69 30.81 13.94
C VAL A 725 -3.46 31.13 12.66
N PRO A 726 -3.53 32.42 12.24
CA PRO A 726 -4.24 32.81 11.04
C PRO A 726 -3.44 32.45 9.78
N LEU A 727 -4.13 31.89 8.79
CA LEU A 727 -3.59 31.55 7.48
C LEU A 727 -4.36 32.30 6.40
N HIS A 728 -3.63 33.02 5.56
CA HIS A 728 -4.16 33.75 4.42
C HIS A 728 -3.36 33.36 3.17
N VAL A 729 -4.04 32.73 2.22
CA VAL A 729 -3.42 32.30 0.95
C VAL A 729 -4.24 32.86 -0.20
N ASN A 730 -3.61 33.65 -1.06
CA ASN A 730 -4.22 34.11 -2.29
C ASN A 730 -3.86 33.14 -3.45
N PHE A 731 -4.86 32.61 -4.14
CA PHE A 731 -4.62 31.60 -5.18
C PHE A 731 -4.05 32.18 -6.47
N ARG A 732 -4.26 33.46 -6.75
CA ARG A 732 -3.60 34.17 -7.87
C ARG A 732 -2.10 34.25 -7.63
N GLU A 733 -1.66 34.59 -6.42
CA GLU A 733 -0.25 34.62 -6.06
C GLU A 733 0.42 33.24 -6.18
N MET A 734 -0.29 32.16 -5.80
CA MET A 734 0.19 30.78 -6.00
C MET A 734 0.39 30.47 -7.49
N GLN A 735 -0.57 30.85 -8.34
CA GLN A 735 -0.48 30.64 -9.77
C GLN A 735 0.68 31.45 -10.38
N ASP A 736 0.82 32.71 -10.01
CA ASP A 736 1.90 33.58 -10.50
C ASP A 736 3.28 33.03 -10.07
N ALA A 737 3.39 32.49 -8.85
CA ALA A 737 4.61 31.82 -8.39
C ALA A 737 4.93 30.54 -9.18
N MET A 738 3.92 29.74 -9.56
CA MET A 738 4.10 28.57 -10.44
C MET A 738 4.61 28.99 -11.83
N LEU A 739 3.99 30.01 -12.43
CA LEU A 739 4.37 30.55 -13.74
C LEU A 739 5.76 31.20 -13.73
N ALA A 740 6.14 31.83 -12.63
CA ALA A 740 7.47 32.42 -12.44
C ALA A 740 8.56 31.37 -12.12
N GLY A 741 8.25 30.08 -12.17
CA GLY A 741 9.22 29.00 -11.95
C GLY A 741 9.65 28.83 -10.49
N GLN A 742 8.85 29.34 -9.55
CA GLN A 742 9.22 29.34 -8.13
C GLN A 742 8.82 28.04 -7.39
N PHE A 743 7.94 27.24 -7.99
CA PHE A 743 7.67 25.87 -7.55
C PHE A 743 8.66 24.91 -8.18
N THR A 744 9.11 23.93 -7.40
CA THR A 744 10.10 22.93 -7.79
C THR A 744 9.64 22.14 -9.04
N LEU A 745 8.33 21.92 -9.19
CA LEU A 745 7.72 21.22 -10.32
C LEU A 745 7.83 21.97 -11.66
N ALA A 746 8.02 23.29 -11.66
CA ALA A 746 8.01 24.08 -12.90
C ALA A 746 9.14 23.71 -13.86
N SER A 747 10.36 23.53 -13.37
CA SER A 747 11.54 23.23 -14.20
C SER A 747 11.40 21.91 -14.98
N PRO A 748 11.01 20.78 -14.37
CA PRO A 748 10.65 19.55 -15.10
C PRO A 748 9.58 19.78 -16.17
N LEU A 749 8.51 20.54 -15.86
CA LEU A 749 7.42 20.81 -16.81
C LEU A 749 7.87 21.63 -18.02
N HIS A 750 8.75 22.61 -17.83
CA HIS A 750 9.39 23.33 -18.93
C HIS A 750 10.18 22.37 -19.84
N ALA A 751 11.03 21.51 -19.26
CA ALA A 751 11.88 20.59 -20.01
C ALA A 751 11.06 19.59 -20.86
N VAL A 752 10.02 18.97 -20.27
CA VAL A 752 9.15 18.05 -21.01
C VAL A 752 8.36 18.76 -22.11
N CYS A 753 7.88 19.99 -21.87
CA CYS A 753 7.17 20.76 -22.89
C CYS A 753 8.08 21.14 -24.07
N GLU A 754 9.36 21.46 -23.83
CA GLU A 754 10.36 21.67 -24.89
C GLU A 754 10.52 20.39 -25.75
N ALA A 755 10.61 19.21 -25.13
CA ALA A 755 10.71 17.94 -25.85
C ALA A 755 9.43 17.63 -26.66
N ILE A 756 8.24 17.83 -26.09
CA ILE A 756 6.96 17.59 -26.80
C ILE A 756 6.86 18.46 -28.06
N SER A 757 7.23 19.73 -27.96
CA SER A 757 7.30 20.66 -29.09
C SER A 757 8.29 20.18 -30.15
N HIS A 758 9.49 19.74 -29.74
CA HIS A 758 10.52 19.24 -30.65
C HIS A 758 10.04 18.05 -31.49
N TYR A 759 9.34 17.09 -30.89
CA TYR A 759 8.79 15.93 -31.60
C TYR A 759 7.51 16.23 -32.39
N SER A 760 7.00 17.46 -32.34
CA SER A 760 5.79 17.89 -33.06
C SER A 760 4.61 16.96 -32.80
N CYS A 761 4.30 16.73 -31.51
CA CYS A 761 3.23 15.83 -31.11
C CYS A 761 1.86 16.32 -31.58
N ASP A 762 0.96 15.38 -31.89
CA ASP A 762 -0.43 15.68 -32.26
C ASP A 762 -1.29 15.96 -31.04
N ILE A 763 -1.05 15.22 -29.95
CA ILE A 763 -1.84 15.21 -28.72
C ILE A 763 -0.89 15.17 -27.53
N LEU A 764 -1.25 15.90 -26.47
CA LEU A 764 -0.63 15.80 -25.16
C LEU A 764 -1.67 15.32 -24.14
N LEU A 765 -1.38 14.22 -23.46
CA LEU A 765 -2.16 13.71 -22.35
C LEU A 765 -1.52 14.14 -21.02
N ILE A 766 -2.32 14.67 -20.10
CA ILE A 766 -1.88 14.94 -18.73
C ILE A 766 -2.58 13.97 -17.78
N THR A 767 -1.78 13.25 -17.00
CA THR A 767 -2.25 12.30 -16.00
C THR A 767 -1.55 12.53 -14.66
N GLY A 768 -2.00 11.82 -13.63
CA GLY A 768 -1.59 12.04 -12.24
C GLY A 768 -2.30 13.23 -11.57
N ARG A 769 -2.47 13.14 -10.25
CA ARG A 769 -3.32 14.05 -9.46
C ARG A 769 -2.86 15.52 -9.43
N PRO A 770 -1.55 15.84 -9.34
CA PRO A 770 -1.07 17.22 -9.43
C PRO A 770 -1.40 17.91 -10.76
N GLY A 771 -1.67 17.16 -11.84
CA GLY A 771 -2.18 17.72 -13.09
C GLY A 771 -3.53 18.44 -12.96
N CYS A 772 -4.29 18.15 -11.90
CA CYS A 772 -5.55 18.81 -11.58
C CYS A 772 -5.37 20.23 -11.03
N LEU A 773 -4.17 20.59 -10.54
CA LEU A 773 -3.93 21.89 -9.90
C LEU A 773 -4.00 23.04 -10.93
N PRO A 774 -4.73 24.13 -10.65
CA PRO A 774 -4.86 25.26 -11.57
C PRO A 774 -3.52 25.83 -12.04
N GLY A 775 -2.53 25.95 -11.14
CA GLY A 775 -1.20 26.45 -11.51
C GLY A 775 -0.46 25.56 -12.51
N VAL A 776 -0.56 24.23 -12.36
CA VAL A 776 0.03 23.27 -13.32
C VAL A 776 -0.66 23.38 -14.67
N GLN A 777 -1.99 23.46 -14.67
CA GLN A 777 -2.75 23.66 -15.89
C GLN A 777 -2.41 24.98 -16.59
N ALA A 778 -2.29 26.06 -15.82
CA ALA A 778 -1.91 27.37 -16.32
C ALA A 778 -0.51 27.36 -16.92
N LEU A 779 0.47 26.72 -16.27
CA LEU A 779 1.83 26.60 -16.78
C LEU A 779 1.88 25.83 -18.11
N ILE A 780 1.26 24.65 -18.19
CA ILE A 780 1.25 23.86 -19.43
C ILE A 780 0.53 24.61 -20.57
N ARG A 781 -0.59 25.29 -20.28
CA ARG A 781 -1.29 26.14 -21.26
C ARG A 781 -0.47 27.36 -21.67
N HIS A 782 0.37 27.90 -20.78
CA HIS A 782 1.28 29.01 -21.07
C HIS A 782 2.43 28.56 -21.99
N LEU A 783 2.97 27.36 -21.75
CA LEU A 783 4.07 26.79 -22.55
C LEU A 783 3.64 26.31 -23.94
N GLN A 784 2.35 25.98 -24.12
CA GLN A 784 1.76 25.56 -25.40
C GLN A 784 2.59 24.51 -26.18
N PRO A 785 2.97 23.38 -25.57
CA PRO A 785 3.73 22.34 -26.29
C PRO A 785 2.96 21.73 -27.46
N VAL A 786 1.63 21.82 -27.41
CA VAL A 786 0.68 21.56 -28.48
C VAL A 786 -0.43 22.64 -28.41
N PRO A 787 -1.22 22.85 -29.48
CA PRO A 787 -2.39 23.71 -29.41
C PRO A 787 -3.32 23.34 -28.24
N VAL A 788 -3.91 24.31 -27.56
CA VAL A 788 -4.65 24.08 -26.30
C VAL A 788 -5.78 23.06 -26.44
N ASN A 789 -6.46 23.01 -27.59
CA ASN A 789 -7.52 22.02 -27.88
C ASN A 789 -7.00 20.58 -28.11
N ARG A 790 -5.68 20.39 -28.11
CA ARG A 790 -4.98 19.09 -28.23
C ARG A 790 -4.39 18.62 -26.89
N ILE A 791 -4.59 19.38 -25.81
CA ILE A 791 -4.22 18.99 -24.45
C ILE A 791 -5.42 18.27 -23.83
N VAL A 792 -5.27 16.98 -23.56
CA VAL A 792 -6.29 16.14 -22.94
C VAL A 792 -5.92 15.90 -21.48
N TRP A 793 -6.74 16.40 -20.58
CA TRP A 793 -6.64 16.13 -19.16
C TRP A 793 -7.36 14.82 -18.86
N LEU A 794 -6.66 13.83 -18.31
CA LEU A 794 -7.28 12.55 -17.94
C LEU A 794 -8.07 12.62 -16.63
N ASP A 795 -7.92 13.71 -15.86
CA ASP A 795 -8.82 14.01 -14.75
C ASP A 795 -10.27 14.16 -15.24
N LYS A 796 -11.19 13.42 -14.61
CA LYS A 796 -12.63 13.40 -14.95
C LYS A 796 -12.91 13.12 -16.44
N TYR A 797 -11.94 12.57 -17.15
CA TYR A 797 -12.09 12.23 -18.55
C TYR A 797 -13.14 11.14 -18.71
N GLN A 798 -14.01 11.30 -19.70
CA GLN A 798 -15.17 10.43 -19.86
C GLN A 798 -14.74 9.04 -20.35
N VAL A 799 -15.00 8.06 -19.51
CA VAL A 799 -14.78 6.63 -19.77
C VAL A 799 -16.10 5.91 -19.46
N HIS A 800 -16.56 5.04 -20.36
CA HIS A 800 -17.78 4.27 -20.09
C HIS A 800 -17.52 3.19 -19.01
N GLU A 801 -18.48 2.29 -18.78
CA GLU A 801 -18.46 1.29 -17.68
C GLU A 801 -17.29 0.28 -17.73
N TRP A 802 -16.46 0.32 -18.78
CA TRP A 802 -15.33 -0.60 -18.95
C TRP A 802 -14.17 -0.33 -18.00
N TYR A 803 -14.04 0.90 -17.49
CA TYR A 803 -12.89 1.34 -16.69
C TYR A 803 -13.09 0.96 -15.20
N PRO A 804 -12.24 0.10 -14.61
CA PRO A 804 -12.49 -0.46 -13.27
C PRO A 804 -12.65 0.58 -12.16
N PHE A 805 -11.90 1.68 -12.24
CA PHE A 805 -11.91 2.76 -11.25
C PHE A 805 -12.83 3.94 -11.63
N SER A 806 -13.85 3.68 -12.46
CA SER A 806 -14.72 4.74 -12.96
C SER A 806 -15.65 5.25 -11.87
N GLN A 807 -15.84 6.56 -11.83
CA GLN A 807 -16.82 7.22 -10.97
C GLN A 807 -17.78 7.99 -11.88
N GLN A 808 -19.06 7.57 -11.90
CA GLN A 808 -20.10 8.20 -12.73
C GLN A 808 -19.72 8.29 -14.24
N GLY A 809 -19.08 7.24 -14.78
CA GLY A 809 -18.65 7.21 -16.20
C GLY A 809 -17.49 8.17 -16.51
N ARG A 810 -16.64 8.45 -15.52
CA ARG A 810 -15.43 9.26 -15.67
C ARG A 810 -14.28 8.64 -14.89
N ILE A 811 -13.05 8.95 -15.30
CA ILE A 811 -11.86 8.61 -14.53
C ILE A 811 -11.94 9.40 -13.22
N GLY A 812 -12.09 8.70 -12.09
CA GLY A 812 -12.17 9.34 -10.78
C GLY A 812 -10.83 9.86 -10.30
N ASN A 813 -9.75 9.09 -10.53
CA ASN A 813 -8.39 9.53 -10.21
C ASN A 813 -7.42 9.12 -11.34
N PRO A 814 -6.72 10.08 -11.98
CA PRO A 814 -5.88 9.79 -13.13
C PRO A 814 -4.66 8.91 -12.80
N LYS A 815 -4.24 8.76 -11.54
CA LYS A 815 -3.17 7.80 -11.16
C LYS A 815 -3.52 6.35 -11.53
N SER A 816 -4.80 5.98 -11.52
CA SER A 816 -5.23 4.62 -11.89
C SER A 816 -4.94 4.25 -13.36
N THR A 817 -4.62 5.23 -14.22
CA THR A 817 -4.39 5.01 -15.65
C THR A 817 -3.16 4.13 -15.93
N ALA A 818 -2.16 4.12 -15.05
CA ALA A 818 -1.01 3.23 -15.18
C ALA A 818 -1.42 1.75 -15.06
N ALA A 819 -2.11 1.38 -13.97
CA ALA A 819 -2.58 0.01 -13.77
C ALA A 819 -3.61 -0.43 -14.83
N VAL A 820 -4.52 0.46 -15.24
CA VAL A 820 -5.50 0.15 -16.30
C VAL A 820 -4.84 0.05 -17.67
N GLY A 821 -3.84 0.86 -17.97
CA GLY A 821 -3.07 0.75 -19.20
C GLY A 821 -2.31 -0.57 -19.28
N ALA A 822 -1.67 -0.99 -18.19
CA ALA A 822 -1.06 -2.33 -18.10
C ALA A 822 -2.09 -3.45 -18.28
N MET A 823 -3.30 -3.29 -17.75
CA MET A 823 -4.40 -4.24 -17.96
C MET A 823 -4.74 -4.36 -19.45
N LEU A 824 -4.85 -3.23 -20.16
CA LEU A 824 -5.09 -3.22 -21.59
C LEU A 824 -3.92 -3.85 -22.38
N CYS A 825 -2.67 -3.62 -21.97
CA CYS A 825 -1.51 -4.28 -22.59
C CYS A 825 -1.58 -5.80 -22.44
N SER A 826 -1.81 -6.29 -21.22
CA SER A 826 -1.95 -7.72 -20.92
C SER A 826 -3.07 -8.37 -21.73
N LEU A 827 -4.25 -7.76 -21.74
CA LEU A 827 -5.39 -8.27 -22.51
C LEU A 827 -5.14 -8.21 -24.03
N ALA A 828 -4.38 -7.22 -24.52
CA ALA A 828 -4.02 -7.13 -25.93
C ALA A 828 -3.06 -8.26 -26.36
N LEU A 829 -2.12 -8.68 -25.49
CA LEU A 829 -1.22 -9.80 -25.77
C LEU A 829 -1.97 -11.12 -25.98
N ASP A 830 -3.05 -11.32 -25.22
CA ASP A 830 -3.91 -12.50 -25.29
C ASP A 830 -5.05 -12.37 -26.33
N LEU A 831 -5.09 -11.29 -27.11
CA LEU A 831 -6.18 -10.99 -28.07
C LEU A 831 -7.58 -10.90 -27.42
N ARG A 832 -7.65 -10.50 -26.15
CA ARG A 832 -8.88 -10.40 -25.34
C ARG A 832 -9.59 -9.04 -25.44
N LEU A 833 -9.17 -8.18 -26.38
CA LEU A 833 -9.79 -6.87 -26.64
C LEU A 833 -10.47 -6.84 -28.01
N PRO A 834 -11.78 -7.14 -28.09
CA PRO A 834 -12.50 -7.18 -29.36
C PRO A 834 -12.41 -5.84 -30.11
N ARG A 835 -12.07 -5.88 -31.40
CA ARG A 835 -11.93 -4.72 -32.30
C ARG A 835 -10.78 -3.76 -31.97
N PHE A 836 -9.93 -4.09 -30.99
CA PHE A 836 -8.76 -3.29 -30.63
C PHE A 836 -7.49 -4.12 -30.84
N ASN A 837 -6.94 -4.08 -32.06
CA ASN A 837 -5.71 -4.79 -32.40
C ASN A 837 -4.50 -3.91 -32.08
N PHE A 838 -3.83 -4.17 -30.97
CA PHE A 838 -2.68 -3.38 -30.50
C PHE A 838 -1.44 -4.24 -30.30
N LYS A 839 -0.28 -3.81 -30.81
CA LYS A 839 0.99 -4.54 -30.67
C LYS A 839 1.71 -4.19 -29.37
N ALA A 840 1.17 -4.64 -28.23
CA ALA A 840 1.70 -4.30 -26.90
C ALA A 840 3.17 -4.71 -26.69
N ALA A 841 3.63 -5.79 -27.31
CA ALA A 841 5.01 -6.29 -27.20
C ALA A 841 6.09 -5.30 -27.71
N ASP A 842 5.72 -4.29 -28.50
CA ASP A 842 6.66 -3.30 -29.04
C ASP A 842 6.89 -2.11 -28.08
N ILE A 843 6.18 -2.05 -26.95
CA ILE A 843 6.44 -1.06 -25.89
C ILE A 843 7.62 -1.57 -25.05
N GLY A 844 8.84 -1.12 -25.39
CA GLY A 844 10.07 -1.48 -24.68
C GLY A 844 10.71 -0.30 -23.94
N ALA A 845 11.08 -0.51 -22.68
CA ALA A 845 11.81 0.47 -21.89
C ALA A 845 13.33 0.39 -22.08
N TYR A 846 13.98 1.52 -22.31
CA TYR A 846 15.44 1.66 -22.41
C TYR A 846 15.98 2.60 -21.32
N SER A 847 17.28 2.55 -21.05
CA SER A 847 17.93 3.41 -20.06
C SER A 847 18.01 4.86 -20.54
N THR A 848 17.65 5.82 -19.68
CA THR A 848 17.81 7.26 -19.94
C THR A 848 19.19 7.81 -19.52
N VAL A 849 20.05 6.98 -18.92
CA VAL A 849 21.42 7.37 -18.52
C VAL A 849 22.30 7.52 -19.76
N ARG A 850 22.62 8.76 -20.14
CA ARG A 850 23.50 9.08 -21.28
C ARG A 850 24.74 9.89 -20.88
N TYR A 851 24.54 10.91 -20.05
CA TYR A 851 25.61 11.75 -19.51
C TYR A 851 25.66 11.59 -18.00
N LEU A 852 26.81 11.19 -17.44
CA LEU A 852 27.01 10.97 -16.00
C LEU A 852 28.11 11.89 -15.49
N GLY A 853 27.88 12.50 -14.32
CA GLY A 853 28.88 13.35 -13.70
C GLY A 853 28.47 13.87 -12.32
N VAL A 854 29.23 14.84 -11.81
CA VAL A 854 29.05 15.39 -10.46
C VAL A 854 27.94 16.44 -10.46
N LEU A 855 26.92 16.26 -9.63
CA LEU A 855 25.82 17.22 -9.50
C LEU A 855 26.24 18.45 -8.68
N ASP A 856 25.66 19.60 -9.01
CA ASP A 856 25.66 20.78 -8.15
C ASP A 856 24.82 20.50 -6.89
N ASN A 857 25.41 20.75 -5.72
CA ASN A 857 24.82 20.45 -4.41
C ASN A 857 23.54 21.25 -4.10
N THR A 858 23.24 22.32 -4.84
CA THR A 858 22.10 23.22 -4.51
C THR A 858 20.86 23.00 -5.38
N VAL A 859 21.02 22.63 -6.66
CA VAL A 859 19.91 22.60 -7.63
C VAL A 859 19.80 21.25 -8.36
N ASN A 860 20.60 20.23 -7.98
CA ASN A 860 20.68 18.95 -8.70
C ASN A 860 20.88 19.14 -10.21
N THR A 861 21.71 20.10 -10.61
CA THR A 861 22.03 20.36 -12.03
C THR A 861 23.33 19.67 -12.41
N LEU A 862 23.37 19.08 -13.61
CA LEU A 862 24.59 18.54 -14.21
C LEU A 862 25.09 19.50 -15.29
N ARG A 863 26.02 20.37 -14.88
CA ARG A 863 26.66 21.35 -15.77
C ARG A 863 27.67 20.68 -16.70
N GLU A 864 27.96 21.31 -17.84
CA GLU A 864 28.79 20.73 -18.89
C GLU A 864 30.21 20.37 -18.40
N GLU A 865 30.80 21.25 -17.59
CA GLU A 865 32.12 21.07 -16.99
C GLU A 865 32.22 19.91 -15.99
N ASN A 866 31.07 19.41 -15.51
CA ASN A 866 31.01 18.32 -14.54
C ASN A 866 30.59 16.99 -15.17
N VAL A 867 30.38 16.93 -16.49
CA VAL A 867 30.08 15.69 -17.22
C VAL A 867 31.38 14.91 -17.46
N TRP A 868 31.47 13.71 -16.90
CA TRP A 868 32.69 12.90 -16.96
C TRP A 868 32.58 11.68 -17.89
N TYR A 869 31.38 11.11 -18.02
CA TYR A 869 31.09 10.04 -18.96
C TYR A 869 29.94 10.46 -19.87
N GLN A 870 30.08 10.18 -21.15
CA GLN A 870 29.16 10.60 -22.22
C GLN A 870 28.78 9.39 -23.08
N ASP A 871 27.66 9.51 -23.80
CA ASP A 871 27.17 8.51 -24.75
C ASP A 871 27.07 7.09 -24.15
N ILE A 872 26.68 7.01 -22.88
CA ILE A 872 26.55 5.74 -22.16
C ILE A 872 25.35 4.98 -22.72
N ASP A 873 25.58 3.72 -23.12
CA ASP A 873 24.52 2.81 -23.57
C ASP A 873 24.48 1.57 -22.67
N LEU A 874 23.61 1.63 -21.65
CA LEU A 874 23.37 0.49 -20.76
C LEU A 874 22.51 -0.60 -21.39
N ASP A 875 21.93 -0.37 -22.56
CA ASP A 875 21.07 -1.35 -23.26
C ASP A 875 21.89 -2.25 -24.19
N LYS A 876 23.08 -1.81 -24.59
CA LYS A 876 24.01 -2.56 -25.43
C LYS A 876 24.78 -3.64 -24.65
N PRO A 877 24.65 -4.93 -25.02
CA PRO A 877 25.43 -6.01 -24.42
C PRO A 877 26.94 -5.78 -24.58
N GLY A 878 27.70 -5.99 -23.50
CA GLY A 878 29.15 -5.82 -23.48
C GLY A 878 29.65 -4.37 -23.58
N ALA A 879 28.78 -3.37 -23.37
CA ALA A 879 29.18 -1.97 -23.27
C ALA A 879 30.26 -1.77 -22.18
N LYS A 880 31.19 -0.85 -22.43
CA LYS A 880 32.29 -0.51 -21.52
C LYS A 880 32.48 1.01 -21.49
N LEU A 881 32.90 1.53 -20.35
CA LEU A 881 33.38 2.91 -20.24
C LEU A 881 34.80 3.02 -20.77
N ASP A 882 35.18 4.20 -21.25
CA ASP A 882 36.57 4.48 -21.63
C ASP A 882 37.47 4.46 -20.38
N ALA A 883 38.38 3.49 -20.31
CA ALA A 883 39.28 3.29 -19.18
C ALA A 883 40.26 4.46 -18.95
N ARG A 884 40.37 5.42 -19.87
CA ARG A 884 41.21 6.62 -19.70
C ARG A 884 40.49 7.70 -18.90
N LEU A 885 39.16 7.69 -18.91
CA LEU A 885 38.35 8.67 -18.19
C LEU A 885 38.47 8.44 -16.68
N HIS A 886 38.59 9.54 -15.96
CA HIS A 886 38.61 9.62 -14.51
C HIS A 886 38.20 11.04 -14.13
N PHE A 887 37.74 11.21 -12.89
CA PHE A 887 37.34 12.53 -12.40
C PHE A 887 37.92 12.84 -11.03
N PRO A 888 38.31 14.11 -10.79
CA PRO A 888 38.88 14.55 -9.53
C PRO A 888 37.82 14.83 -8.48
N LEU A 889 38.17 14.61 -7.22
CA LEU A 889 37.33 14.77 -6.04
C LEU A 889 38.11 15.45 -4.93
N ARG A 890 37.40 16.28 -4.17
CA ARG A 890 37.91 17.00 -2.98
C ARG A 890 37.05 16.79 -1.73
N GLY A 891 36.09 15.86 -1.81
CA GLY A 891 35.10 15.62 -0.76
C GLY A 891 34.06 14.61 -1.22
N ASN A 892 33.05 14.40 -0.39
CA ASN A 892 31.90 13.59 -0.74
C ASN A 892 31.15 14.24 -1.91
N VAL A 893 30.74 13.45 -2.89
CA VAL A 893 30.02 13.95 -4.05
C VAL A 893 28.78 13.11 -4.36
N THR A 894 27.85 13.75 -5.05
CA THR A 894 26.71 13.09 -5.67
C THR A 894 26.96 12.99 -7.16
N LEU A 895 26.91 11.78 -7.70
CA LEU A 895 26.85 11.58 -9.13
C LEU A 895 25.39 11.50 -9.57
N GLY A 896 25.09 12.17 -10.66
CA GLY A 896 23.79 12.10 -11.31
C GLY A 896 23.93 12.13 -12.81
N PHE A 897 22.80 11.98 -13.49
CA PHE A 897 22.77 11.86 -14.94
C PHE A 897 21.70 12.73 -15.57
N ARG A 898 21.88 12.99 -16.87
CA ARG A 898 20.86 13.54 -17.76
C ARG A 898 20.85 12.76 -19.07
N GLN A 899 19.72 12.74 -19.76
CA GLN A 899 19.59 12.03 -21.05
C GLN A 899 20.10 12.86 -22.23
N LEU A 900 19.95 14.19 -22.18
CA LEU A 900 20.28 15.08 -23.29
C LEU A 900 21.55 15.90 -23.01
N ALA A 901 22.29 16.25 -24.07
CA ALA A 901 23.45 17.15 -24.01
C ALA A 901 23.03 18.63 -23.85
N ASN A 902 22.29 18.94 -22.78
CA ASN A 902 21.79 20.26 -22.48
C ASN A 902 21.89 20.56 -20.98
N ALA A 903 22.67 21.57 -20.61
CA ALA A 903 22.92 21.96 -19.20
C ALA A 903 21.67 22.45 -18.46
N ARG A 904 20.62 22.88 -19.18
CA ARG A 904 19.33 23.23 -18.59
C ARG A 904 18.45 22.01 -18.32
N TRP A 905 18.75 20.85 -18.91
CA TRP A 905 17.97 19.64 -18.70
C TRP A 905 18.09 19.20 -17.24
N PRO A 906 16.97 18.96 -16.53
CA PRO A 906 17.04 18.54 -15.14
C PRO A 906 17.83 17.22 -15.03
N ALA A 907 18.71 17.14 -14.04
CA ALA A 907 19.50 15.94 -13.79
C ALA A 907 18.92 15.15 -12.62
N THR A 908 19.12 13.83 -12.64
CA THR A 908 18.62 12.90 -11.63
C THR A 908 19.79 12.32 -10.83
N PRO A 909 19.77 12.37 -9.48
CA PRO A 909 20.77 11.70 -8.66
C PRO A 909 20.79 10.19 -8.89
N LEU A 910 21.98 9.60 -8.86
CA LEU A 910 22.17 8.17 -9.07
C LEU A 910 23.06 7.52 -8.02
N TYR A 911 24.24 8.09 -7.73
CA TYR A 911 25.18 7.53 -6.75
C TYR A 911 25.67 8.59 -5.78
N THR A 912 26.01 8.16 -4.57
CA THR A 912 26.82 8.93 -3.63
C THR A 912 28.19 8.27 -3.52
N LEU A 913 29.23 9.10 -3.59
CA LEU A 913 30.61 8.69 -3.35
C LEU A 913 31.12 9.41 -2.09
N SER A 914 31.44 8.65 -1.05
CA SER A 914 31.87 9.14 0.25
C SER A 914 33.30 8.73 0.57
N ILE A 915 34.02 9.61 1.26
CA ILE A 915 35.34 9.36 1.83
C ILE A 915 35.16 8.89 3.28
N ASN A 916 35.59 7.66 3.57
CA ASN A 916 35.40 7.05 4.89
C ASN A 916 36.64 7.15 5.77
N SER A 917 37.84 7.21 5.16
CA SER A 917 39.11 7.29 5.90
C SER A 917 39.41 8.72 6.34
N ALA A 918 39.68 8.90 7.63
CA ALA A 918 40.13 10.18 8.19
C ALA A 918 41.51 10.58 7.67
N GLU A 919 42.40 9.62 7.41
CA GLU A 919 43.70 9.84 6.80
C GLU A 919 43.57 10.36 5.37
N LEU A 920 42.73 9.71 4.56
CA LEU A 920 42.45 10.13 3.19
C LEU A 920 41.78 11.52 3.18
N ALA A 921 40.82 11.75 4.07
CA ALA A 921 40.18 13.05 4.22
C ALA A 921 41.19 14.16 4.56
N LYS A 922 42.15 13.89 5.47
CA LYS A 922 43.23 14.84 5.79
C LYS A 922 44.16 15.09 4.61
N ALA A 923 44.53 14.06 3.85
CA ALA A 923 45.37 14.19 2.67
C ALA A 923 44.71 15.07 1.59
N ILE A 924 43.41 14.89 1.39
CA ILE A 924 42.60 15.70 0.47
C ILE A 924 42.42 17.13 0.98
N ALA A 925 42.17 17.31 2.28
CA ALA A 925 41.96 18.63 2.90
C ALA A 925 43.21 19.52 2.93
N GLY A 926 44.41 18.94 2.84
CA GLY A 926 45.66 19.68 2.66
C GLY A 926 45.73 20.32 1.28
N ASP A 927 46.17 19.55 0.28
CA ASP A 927 46.23 19.95 -1.14
C ASP A 927 46.00 18.76 -2.10
N GLY A 928 45.64 17.57 -1.59
CA GLY A 928 45.49 16.37 -2.39
C GLY A 928 44.20 16.36 -3.23
N VAL A 929 44.31 15.90 -4.48
CA VAL A 929 43.14 15.60 -5.32
C VAL A 929 43.00 14.09 -5.46
N LEU A 930 41.82 13.56 -5.12
CA LEU A 930 41.48 12.16 -5.31
C LEU A 930 40.93 11.97 -6.72
N ASN A 931 41.55 11.12 -7.53
CA ASN A 931 41.04 10.73 -8.85
C ASN A 931 40.32 9.40 -8.75
N VAL A 932 39.15 9.32 -9.39
CA VAL A 932 38.31 8.13 -9.36
C VAL A 932 37.90 7.72 -10.77
N ARG A 933 37.88 6.40 -11.00
CA ARG A 933 37.42 5.77 -12.23
C ARG A 933 36.27 4.81 -11.94
N LEU A 934 35.28 4.78 -12.84
CA LEU A 934 34.17 3.85 -12.81
C LEU A 934 34.29 2.81 -13.92
N LYS A 935 33.66 1.65 -13.72
CA LYS A 935 33.40 0.64 -14.75
C LYS A 935 31.93 0.21 -14.69
N LEU A 936 31.46 -0.43 -15.75
CA LEU A 936 30.11 -1.01 -15.80
C LEU A 936 30.14 -2.44 -15.27
N CYS A 937 29.09 -2.82 -14.55
CA CYS A 937 28.89 -4.16 -14.01
C CYS A 937 27.43 -4.64 -14.18
N GLY A 938 27.22 -5.94 -13.96
CA GLY A 938 25.95 -6.61 -14.27
C GLY A 938 25.78 -6.93 -15.76
N GLY A 939 24.61 -7.49 -16.11
CA GLY A 939 24.28 -7.92 -17.46
C GLY A 939 24.89 -9.27 -17.88
N CYS A 940 24.56 -9.71 -19.09
CA CYS A 940 25.01 -10.99 -19.64
C CYS A 940 25.39 -10.88 -21.13
N LYS A 941 25.57 -12.01 -21.83
CA LYS A 941 25.84 -11.98 -23.28
C LYS A 941 24.68 -11.41 -24.11
N GLN A 942 23.47 -11.41 -23.56
CA GLN A 942 22.24 -10.98 -24.23
C GLN A 942 21.68 -9.67 -23.66
N GLU A 943 22.14 -9.25 -22.49
CA GLU A 943 21.63 -8.08 -21.77
C GLU A 943 22.76 -7.09 -21.49
N GLY A 944 22.47 -5.79 -21.65
CA GLY A 944 23.41 -4.73 -21.30
C GLY A 944 23.66 -4.62 -19.78
N PRO A 945 24.68 -3.86 -19.38
CA PRO A 945 25.04 -3.69 -17.97
C PRO A 945 23.93 -3.00 -17.18
N GLU A 946 23.88 -3.28 -15.87
CA GLU A 946 22.81 -2.83 -14.98
C GLU A 946 23.24 -1.67 -14.07
N ALA A 947 24.53 -1.61 -13.75
CA ALA A 947 25.07 -0.71 -12.73
C ALA A 947 26.48 -0.21 -13.06
N PHE A 948 26.91 0.77 -12.26
CA PHE A 948 28.27 1.27 -12.22
C PHE A 948 28.94 0.77 -10.93
N GLU A 949 30.25 0.56 -11.00
CA GLU A 949 31.07 0.24 -9.83
C GLU A 949 32.38 1.03 -9.86
N LEU A 950 32.99 1.18 -8.69
CA LEU A 950 34.32 1.79 -8.55
C LEU A 950 35.36 0.86 -9.18
N SER A 951 36.10 1.35 -10.18
CA SER A 951 37.21 0.62 -10.79
C SER A 951 38.50 0.83 -10.02
N ASP A 952 38.92 2.10 -9.92
CA ASP A 952 40.20 2.49 -9.34
C ASP A 952 40.07 3.86 -8.65
N ALA A 953 40.90 4.09 -7.63
CA ALA A 953 41.04 5.38 -6.97
C ALA A 953 42.51 5.65 -6.61
N TRP A 954 42.99 6.87 -6.82
CA TRP A 954 44.37 7.27 -6.52
C TRP A 954 44.48 8.76 -6.23
N LEU A 955 45.46 9.17 -5.41
CA LEU A 955 45.79 10.56 -5.17
C LEU A 955 46.57 11.16 -6.35
N GLN A 956 46.60 12.49 -6.45
CA GLN A 956 47.29 13.22 -7.52
C GLN A 956 48.78 12.87 -7.68
N ASP A 957 49.44 12.45 -6.60
CA ASP A 957 50.83 11.98 -6.60
C ASP A 957 51.01 10.54 -7.14
N GLY A 958 49.91 9.89 -7.53
CA GLY A 958 49.87 8.52 -8.04
C GLY A 958 49.65 7.46 -6.95
N THR A 959 49.55 7.85 -5.68
CA THR A 959 49.34 6.91 -4.57
C THR A 959 47.98 6.21 -4.69
N PRO A 960 47.94 4.87 -4.81
CA PRO A 960 46.67 4.13 -4.84
C PRO A 960 45.88 4.30 -3.54
N VAL A 961 44.57 4.41 -3.67
CA VAL A 961 43.65 4.47 -2.53
C VAL A 961 42.98 3.12 -2.36
N ALA A 962 42.98 2.63 -1.12
CA ALA A 962 42.36 1.35 -0.79
C ALA A 962 40.83 1.43 -0.99
N PRO A 963 40.17 0.39 -1.53
CA PRO A 963 38.74 0.42 -1.82
C PRO A 963 37.85 0.72 -0.61
N ASP A 964 38.24 0.28 0.59
CA ASP A 964 37.54 0.49 1.87
C ASP A 964 37.60 1.93 2.39
N ALA A 965 38.57 2.71 1.92
CA ALA A 965 38.67 4.15 2.22
C ALA A 965 37.55 4.96 1.54
N LEU A 966 36.82 4.36 0.60
CA LEU A 966 35.73 4.99 -0.17
C LEU A 966 34.45 4.14 -0.11
N THR A 967 33.29 4.79 -0.17
CA THR A 967 32.02 4.12 -0.42
C THR A 967 31.37 4.69 -1.66
N PHE A 968 31.16 3.85 -2.67
CA PHE A 968 30.35 4.16 -3.85
C PHE A 968 29.02 3.42 -3.74
N LYS A 969 27.92 4.15 -3.50
CA LYS A 969 26.61 3.55 -3.22
C LYS A 969 25.52 4.18 -4.07
N LEU A 970 24.60 3.37 -4.57
CA LEU A 970 23.38 3.84 -5.22
C LEU A 970 22.62 4.76 -4.25
N ASN A 971 22.19 5.92 -4.72
CA ASN A 971 21.37 6.86 -3.96
C ASN A 971 20.64 7.79 -4.93
N THR A 972 19.38 7.45 -5.19
CA THR A 972 18.49 8.14 -6.15
C THR A 972 17.57 9.15 -5.49
N LEU A 973 17.77 9.45 -4.19
CA LEU A 973 16.95 10.39 -3.44
C LEU A 973 17.26 11.83 -3.89
N ALA A 974 16.21 12.54 -4.32
CA ALA A 974 16.31 13.89 -4.88
C ALA A 974 16.50 15.00 -3.84
N ASP A 975 15.83 14.89 -2.69
CA ASP A 975 15.86 15.93 -1.65
C ASP A 975 17.09 15.76 -0.76
N ARG A 976 18.02 16.71 -0.88
CA ARG A 976 19.25 16.80 -0.06
C ARG A 976 19.47 18.21 0.47
N ARG A 977 18.41 19.01 0.60
CA ARG A 977 18.49 20.32 1.29
C ARG A 977 18.86 20.17 2.79
N HIS A 978 18.92 18.92 3.26
CA HIS A 978 19.28 18.49 4.59
C HIS A 978 20.41 17.45 4.51
N SER A 979 21.22 17.34 5.56
CA SER A 979 22.33 16.38 5.66
C SER A 979 21.89 14.91 5.76
N GLY A 980 20.58 14.65 5.75
CA GLY A 980 19.97 13.38 6.08
C GLY A 980 19.86 12.39 4.92
N SER A 981 19.84 11.11 5.29
CA SER A 981 19.54 9.97 4.42
C SER A 981 18.04 9.80 4.11
N HIS A 982 17.17 10.71 4.57
CA HIS A 982 15.70 10.57 4.59
C HIS A 982 15.01 11.67 3.77
N TYR A 983 13.90 11.31 3.12
CA TYR A 983 12.97 12.26 2.49
C TYR A 983 12.26 13.10 3.56
N TRP A 984 11.85 14.34 3.23
CA TRP A 984 11.28 15.29 4.20
C TRP A 984 10.07 14.77 4.97
N ILE A 985 9.25 13.89 4.37
CA ILE A 985 8.09 13.27 5.05
C ILE A 985 8.55 12.36 6.20
N ASP A 986 9.67 11.67 6.04
CA ASP A 986 10.18 10.73 7.03
C ASP A 986 11.12 11.41 8.04
N SER A 987 11.82 12.49 7.66
CA SER A 987 12.65 13.27 8.59
C SER A 987 11.86 14.33 9.38
N GLY A 988 10.72 14.76 8.85
CA GLY A 988 9.95 15.92 9.32
C GLY A 988 10.65 17.26 9.10
N SER A 989 11.79 17.30 8.41
CA SER A 989 12.57 18.51 8.19
C SER A 989 11.98 19.30 7.03
N VAL A 990 11.19 20.32 7.36
CA VAL A 990 10.46 21.16 6.40
C VAL A 990 10.93 22.60 6.38
N TYR A 991 11.74 23.03 7.35
CA TYR A 991 12.21 24.41 7.45
C TYR A 991 13.66 24.54 6.97
N LEU A 992 13.88 25.35 5.93
CA LEU A 992 15.20 25.65 5.38
C LEU A 992 15.79 26.87 6.10
N LYS A 993 17.08 26.79 6.45
CA LYS A 993 17.83 27.90 7.07
C LYS A 993 18.21 28.98 6.07
#